data_AF-A0A4S3M0R0-F1
#
_entry.id   AF-A0A4S3M0R0-F1
#
_cell.length_a   1.000
_cell.length_b   1.000
_cell.length_c   1.000
_cell.angle_alpha   90.00
_cell.angle_beta   90.00
_cell.angle_gamma   90.00
#
_symmetry.space_group_name_H-M   'P 1'
#
loop_
_entity.id
_entity.type
_entity.pdbx_description
1 polymer ?
#
loop_
_entity_poly.entity_id
_entity_poly.type
_entity_poly.pdbx_seq_one_letter_code
_entity_poly.pdbx_strand_id
1 'polypeptide(L)'
;MLILLRGFALWSLGVLLINPVFKNFTLYTEKPVLNVLVDNSSSIKYLSHPDSLYLALNNLRENRELQDVFDIRWYRFGTDMSTLDSLPDFQDPQTNIALALQRLKKLQSSGQNATLLISDGNSTYGGDYQFNISGLQGPVYTLVAGDTTTYEDVYIEKINVNRYAFLNNKFPVEIFSGYSGDRTINSQLVISKNNNVVARKNITLEPGRAASPIRIDLEADRVGVSTYKVSITAPEGEKNTTNNTNSFAVEVIDERNRIALIASSLHPDIGSLKTSIESSGQRTVDLLSPDTMKEAEGYDLFILYQPDRTFDAIFSMLKEQKINFWIIGGGYTDWEFVNKAQDLFDREVTYTSELILGEVNSGFNSYQFEDPGIAEYPPLDSYLGDFIIINAFQTLIAKNLGGIPTESPLLFTTERNDQRVAVLDGSGLWKWRVWHYALREDFESYDLFWNKLVQYLSSGSRKERIYFEYEPYYYANTGITIKAGYYDKNYEFDPAELLQLEIIQIEGGSFTRSITMVAGSNTYEATLNGLPAGTYRIRLDVPSQNLSRTGEFTVLGYEVERQFINTDTDRMTALSAQTGGRMQPLNRISEVMEDLQKGKEFIPVQKRKENVVPLLEWKLLLFLTVLFFALEWFTRKYNGHI
;
A
#
# COMPACT_ATOMS: atom_id res chain seq x y z
N MET A 1 -40.90 82.38 17.45
CA MET A 1 -41.13 80.96 17.81
C MET A 1 -41.07 80.04 16.60
N LEU A 2 -41.92 80.21 15.57
CA LEU A 2 -41.91 79.37 14.35
C LEU A 2 -40.54 79.34 13.64
N ILE A 3 -39.87 80.49 13.53
CA ILE A 3 -38.52 80.59 12.95
C ILE A 3 -37.49 79.77 13.75
N LEU A 4 -37.61 79.72 15.08
CA LEU A 4 -36.71 78.94 15.93
C LEU A 4 -36.96 77.44 15.77
N LEU A 5 -38.22 76.99 15.74
CA LEU A 5 -38.57 75.58 15.51
C LEU A 5 -38.07 75.10 14.14
N ARG A 6 -38.30 75.89 13.09
CA ARG A 6 -37.79 75.61 11.74
C ARG A 6 -36.25 75.60 11.71
N GLY A 7 -35.63 76.57 12.40
CA GLY A 7 -34.17 76.64 12.51
C GLY A 7 -33.56 75.40 13.16
N PHE A 8 -34.12 74.95 14.29
CA PHE A 8 -33.66 73.74 14.98
C PHE A 8 -33.93 72.46 14.16
N ALA A 9 -35.07 72.36 13.48
CA ALA A 9 -35.40 71.21 12.63
C ALA A 9 -34.46 71.10 11.42
N LEU A 10 -34.19 72.22 10.73
CA LEU A 10 -33.25 72.24 9.60
C LEU A 10 -31.81 72.04 10.05
N TRP A 11 -31.43 72.57 11.21
CA TRP A 11 -30.11 72.35 11.80
C TRP A 11 -29.91 70.88 12.18
N SER A 12 -30.86 70.25 12.88
CA SER A 12 -30.75 68.84 13.26
C SER A 12 -30.78 67.91 12.03
N LEU A 13 -31.59 68.24 11.02
CA LEU A 13 -31.58 67.55 9.73
C LEU A 13 -30.24 67.69 9.00
N GLY A 14 -29.64 68.89 9.02
CA GLY A 14 -28.32 69.16 8.47
C GLY A 14 -27.22 68.37 9.18
N VAL A 15 -27.26 68.29 10.50
CA VAL A 15 -26.35 67.48 11.32
C VAL A 15 -26.49 65.99 11.01
N LEU A 16 -27.73 65.50 10.84
CA LEU A 16 -28.00 64.11 10.43
C LEU A 16 -27.48 63.80 9.02
N LEU A 17 -27.60 64.74 8.08
CA LEU A 17 -27.08 64.61 6.70
C LEU A 17 -25.55 64.60 6.65
N ILE A 18 -24.88 65.38 7.51
CA ILE A 18 -23.41 65.34 7.65
C ILE A 18 -22.96 64.02 8.30
N ASN A 19 -23.83 63.41 9.13
CA ASN A 19 -23.62 62.13 9.82
C ASN A 19 -22.22 62.01 10.48
N PRO A 20 -21.88 62.92 11.43
CA PRO A 20 -20.61 62.82 12.14
C PRO A 20 -20.53 61.48 12.90
N VAL A 21 -19.35 60.88 12.92
CA VAL A 21 -19.12 59.59 13.58
C VAL A 21 -18.50 59.78 14.95
N PHE A 22 -19.05 59.11 15.97
CA PHE A 22 -18.46 59.07 17.31
C PHE A 22 -17.67 57.77 17.48
N LYS A 23 -16.41 57.91 17.91
CA LYS A 23 -15.52 56.79 18.19
C LYS A 23 -15.59 56.45 19.67
N ASN A 24 -16.19 55.32 20.02
CA ASN A 24 -16.15 54.77 21.36
C ASN A 24 -15.10 53.68 21.45
N PHE A 25 -14.29 53.71 22.51
CA PHE A 25 -13.28 52.69 22.76
C PHE A 25 -13.74 51.79 23.90
N THR A 26 -13.89 50.50 23.62
CA THR A 26 -14.02 49.49 24.68
C THR A 26 -12.69 48.76 24.84
N LEU A 27 -12.20 48.70 26.07
CA LEU A 27 -11.02 47.92 26.42
C LEU A 27 -11.49 46.50 26.76
N TYR A 28 -10.82 45.50 26.20
CA TYR A 28 -10.97 44.11 26.63
C TYR A 28 -9.60 43.48 26.83
N THR A 29 -9.52 42.62 27.84
CA THR A 29 -8.30 41.86 28.14
C THR A 29 -8.31 40.58 27.31
N GLU A 30 -7.28 40.37 26.52
CA GLU A 30 -7.08 39.14 25.76
C GLU A 30 -6.05 38.28 26.52
N LYS A 31 -6.52 37.12 27.01
CA LYS A 31 -5.65 36.14 27.66
C LYS A 31 -4.86 35.35 26.62
N PRO A 32 -3.61 34.96 26.90
CA PRO A 32 -2.90 33.93 26.13
C PRO A 32 -3.68 32.62 26.09
N VAL A 33 -3.52 31.84 25.02
CA VAL A 33 -4.21 30.54 24.87
C VAL A 33 -3.26 29.41 25.24
N LEU A 34 -3.66 28.55 26.18
CA LEU A 34 -2.96 27.31 26.51
C LEU A 34 -3.70 26.14 25.86
N ASN A 35 -3.05 25.48 24.90
CA ASN A 35 -3.60 24.31 24.22
C ASN A 35 -3.07 23.06 24.91
N VAL A 36 -3.94 22.28 25.56
CA VAL A 36 -3.59 21.02 26.19
C VAL A 36 -3.96 19.88 25.24
N LEU A 37 -2.95 19.17 24.75
CA LEU A 37 -3.08 17.99 23.90
C LEU A 37 -2.86 16.75 24.75
N VAL A 38 -3.87 15.88 24.85
CA VAL A 38 -3.81 14.64 25.63
C VAL A 38 -3.87 13.46 24.68
N ASP A 39 -2.89 12.56 24.80
CA ASP A 39 -2.88 11.31 24.05
C ASP A 39 -3.99 10.36 24.55
N ASN A 40 -4.85 9.92 23.64
CA ASN A 40 -5.96 9.00 23.87
C ASN A 40 -5.68 7.61 23.27
N SER A 41 -4.44 7.35 22.87
CA SER A 41 -4.05 6.04 22.36
C SER A 41 -4.11 4.97 23.44
N SER A 42 -4.23 3.73 22.99
CA SER A 42 -4.21 2.59 23.89
C SER A 42 -2.85 2.37 24.57
N SER A 43 -1.74 2.89 24.02
CA SER A 43 -0.40 2.76 24.63
C SER A 43 -0.34 3.40 26.00
N ILE A 44 -1.04 4.52 26.21
CA ILE A 44 -1.12 5.21 27.50
C ILE A 44 -1.68 4.27 28.58
N LYS A 45 -2.64 3.40 28.26
CA LYS A 45 -3.19 2.44 29.23
C LYS A 45 -2.18 1.37 29.66
N TYR A 46 -1.27 1.00 28.77
CA TYR A 46 -0.31 -0.09 29.00
C TYR A 46 1.02 0.44 29.57
N LEU A 47 1.47 1.60 29.10
CA LEU A 47 2.75 2.22 29.46
C LEU A 47 2.63 3.20 30.62
N SER A 48 1.47 3.81 30.82
CA SER A 48 1.18 4.67 31.95
C SER A 48 0.20 4.02 32.91
N HIS A 49 0.30 4.38 34.18
CA HIS A 49 -0.76 4.10 35.15
C HIS A 49 -1.88 5.14 34.91
N PRO A 50 -3.05 4.78 34.34
CA PRO A 50 -4.07 5.75 33.92
C PRO A 50 -4.51 6.67 35.06
N ASP A 51 -4.53 6.14 36.29
CA ASP A 51 -4.85 6.90 37.50
C ASP A 51 -3.93 8.11 37.71
N SER A 52 -2.63 7.96 37.43
CA SER A 52 -1.67 9.07 37.57
C SER A 52 -1.94 10.17 36.55
N LEU A 53 -2.36 9.79 35.33
CA LEU A 53 -2.72 10.73 34.28
C LEU A 53 -4.04 11.44 34.60
N TYR A 54 -5.05 10.70 35.10
CA TYR A 54 -6.30 11.31 35.55
C TYR A 54 -6.09 12.30 36.69
N LEU A 55 -5.24 11.98 37.67
CA LEU A 55 -4.86 12.91 38.74
C LEU A 55 -4.18 14.16 38.19
N ALA A 56 -3.22 14.01 37.26
CA ALA A 56 -2.56 15.12 36.59
C ALA A 56 -3.54 16.03 35.82
N LEU A 57 -4.46 15.44 35.05
CA LEU A 57 -5.49 16.18 34.30
C LEU A 57 -6.45 16.93 35.22
N ASN A 58 -6.88 16.30 36.33
CA ASN A 58 -7.73 16.95 37.32
C ASN A 58 -7.01 18.11 38.00
N ASN A 59 -5.73 17.93 38.40
CA ASN A 59 -4.93 18.99 38.98
C ASN A 59 -4.79 20.21 38.04
N LEU A 60 -4.61 20.00 36.74
CA LEU A 60 -4.61 21.08 35.74
C LEU A 60 -5.98 21.76 35.61
N ARG A 61 -7.07 20.97 35.57
CA ARG A 61 -8.44 21.49 35.44
C ARG A 61 -8.88 22.30 36.66
N GLU A 62 -8.39 21.97 37.85
CA GLU A 62 -8.75 22.65 39.10
C GLU A 62 -7.84 23.84 39.45
N ASN A 63 -6.73 24.05 38.72
CA ASN A 63 -5.78 25.12 38.98
C ASN A 63 -6.33 26.50 38.54
N ARG A 64 -6.85 27.25 39.52
CA ARG A 64 -7.43 28.59 39.31
C ARG A 64 -6.42 29.63 38.83
N GLU A 65 -5.20 29.59 39.34
CA GLU A 65 -4.15 30.55 38.96
C GLU A 65 -3.81 30.41 37.46
N LEU A 66 -3.78 29.17 36.95
CA LEU A 66 -3.55 28.92 35.52
C LEU A 66 -4.73 29.40 34.66
N GLN A 67 -5.97 29.22 35.14
CA GLN A 67 -7.19 29.72 34.47
C GLN A 67 -7.28 31.25 34.48
N ASP A 68 -6.71 31.91 35.48
CA ASP A 68 -6.67 33.37 35.55
C ASP A 68 -5.73 33.96 34.49
N VAL A 69 -4.61 33.27 34.21
CA VAL A 69 -3.63 33.69 33.21
C VAL A 69 -4.04 33.28 31.79
N PHE A 70 -4.51 32.04 31.58
CA PHE A 70 -4.74 31.47 30.23
C PHE A 70 -6.22 31.22 29.90
N ASP A 71 -6.56 31.29 28.62
CA ASP A 71 -7.70 30.59 28.03
C ASP A 71 -7.28 29.15 27.68
N ILE A 72 -7.71 28.17 28.47
CA ILE A 72 -7.26 26.77 28.33
C ILE A 72 -8.19 26.00 27.39
N ARG A 73 -7.63 25.46 26.30
CA ARG A 73 -8.33 24.65 25.32
C ARG A 73 -7.86 23.20 25.38
N TRP A 74 -8.81 22.29 25.53
CA TRP A 74 -8.54 20.87 25.72
C TRP A 74 -8.79 20.08 24.45
N TYR A 75 -7.82 19.28 24.06
CA TYR A 75 -7.91 18.39 22.93
C TYR A 75 -7.40 17.01 23.30
N ARG A 76 -7.99 16.01 22.65
CA ARG A 76 -7.44 14.66 22.60
C ARG A 76 -6.94 14.36 21.22
N PHE A 77 -5.96 13.49 21.14
CA PHE A 77 -5.48 12.97 19.87
C PHE A 77 -5.16 11.48 19.97
N GLY A 78 -5.11 10.82 18.82
CA GLY A 78 -4.72 9.43 18.66
C GLY A 78 -4.67 9.16 17.16
N THR A 79 -5.71 8.52 16.62
CA THR A 79 -5.86 8.39 15.16
C THR A 79 -6.20 9.73 14.51
N ASP A 80 -7.00 10.54 15.21
CA ASP A 80 -7.31 11.91 14.83
C ASP A 80 -7.34 12.86 16.04
N MET A 81 -7.44 14.18 15.82
CA MET A 81 -7.55 15.20 16.87
C MET A 81 -8.98 15.73 17.01
N SER A 82 -9.51 15.74 18.24
CA SER A 82 -10.82 16.32 18.59
C SER A 82 -10.75 17.13 19.89
N THR A 83 -11.82 17.87 20.22
CA THR A 83 -11.96 18.49 21.55
C THR A 83 -12.07 17.42 22.64
N LEU A 84 -11.62 17.75 23.85
CA LEU A 84 -11.65 16.87 25.02
C LEU A 84 -12.55 17.45 26.12
N ASP A 85 -13.82 17.03 26.12
CA ASP A 85 -14.81 17.50 27.09
C ASP A 85 -14.81 16.64 28.37
N SER A 86 -14.71 15.32 28.22
CA SER A 86 -14.62 14.33 29.31
C SER A 86 -13.19 13.83 29.54
N LEU A 87 -12.99 12.92 30.50
CA LEU A 87 -11.72 12.21 30.63
C LEU A 87 -11.48 11.28 29.41
N PRO A 88 -10.22 11.08 28.98
CA PRO A 88 -9.86 10.14 27.91
C PRO A 88 -10.14 8.68 28.30
N ASP A 89 -10.50 7.87 27.31
CA ASP A 89 -10.83 6.44 27.45
C ASP A 89 -9.69 5.50 26.99
N PHE A 90 -8.65 6.07 26.37
CA PHE A 90 -7.45 5.38 25.90
C PHE A 90 -7.77 4.20 24.97
N GLN A 91 -8.71 4.40 24.05
CA GLN A 91 -9.15 3.38 23.09
C GLN A 91 -8.63 3.59 21.66
N ASP A 92 -7.95 4.70 21.37
CA ASP A 92 -7.49 4.95 20.00
C ASP A 92 -6.42 3.91 19.62
N PRO A 93 -6.55 3.26 18.44
CA PRO A 93 -5.68 2.15 18.03
C PRO A 93 -4.31 2.61 17.51
N GLN A 94 -4.13 3.92 17.31
CA GLN A 94 -2.94 4.55 16.73
C GLN A 94 -2.68 5.90 17.40
N THR A 95 -1.41 6.32 17.38
CA THR A 95 -0.90 7.59 17.92
C THR A 95 -0.27 8.40 16.78
N ASN A 96 -0.81 9.59 16.49
CA ASN A 96 -0.31 10.50 15.45
C ASN A 96 -0.07 11.92 15.98
N ILE A 97 1.08 12.10 16.64
CA ILE A 97 1.47 13.38 17.26
C ILE A 97 1.67 14.46 16.19
N ALA A 98 2.25 14.11 15.03
CA ALA A 98 2.50 15.06 13.95
C ALA A 98 1.22 15.68 13.40
N LEU A 99 0.17 14.86 13.19
CA LEU A 99 -1.14 15.36 12.75
C LEU A 99 -1.79 16.25 13.80
N ALA A 100 -1.70 15.89 15.08
CA ALA A 100 -2.22 16.70 16.18
C ALA A 100 -1.57 18.09 16.20
N LEU A 101 -0.24 18.16 16.10
CA LEU A 101 0.49 19.43 16.03
C LEU A 101 0.15 20.23 14.77
N GLN A 102 0.00 19.56 13.61
CA GLN A 102 -0.38 20.20 12.36
C GLN A 102 -1.81 20.78 12.40
N ARG A 103 -2.75 20.06 13.00
CA ARG A 103 -4.13 20.54 13.20
C ARG A 103 -4.16 21.68 14.20
N LEU A 104 -3.42 21.57 15.30
CA LEU A 104 -3.29 22.64 16.28
C LEU A 104 -2.77 23.92 15.62
N LYS A 105 -1.73 23.84 14.77
CA LYS A 105 -1.22 24.98 14.00
C LYS A 105 -2.30 25.69 13.17
N LYS A 106 -3.26 24.95 12.61
CA LYS A 106 -4.38 25.54 11.84
C LYS A 106 -5.44 26.19 12.75
N LEU A 107 -5.56 25.73 13.99
CA LEU A 107 -6.52 26.22 14.98
C LEU A 107 -5.98 27.41 15.81
N GLN A 108 -4.66 27.58 15.86
CA GLN A 108 -4.02 28.70 16.56
C GLN A 108 -4.41 30.03 15.90
N SER A 109 -5.11 30.86 16.67
CA SER A 109 -5.40 32.25 16.33
C SER A 109 -4.17 33.15 16.55
N SER A 110 -4.17 34.34 15.94
CA SER A 110 -3.10 35.33 16.15
C SER A 110 -3.07 35.80 17.61
N GLY A 111 -1.94 35.54 18.29
CA GLY A 111 -1.79 35.88 19.71
C GLY A 111 -0.67 35.10 20.41
N GLN A 112 -0.55 35.28 21.73
CA GLN A 112 0.35 34.48 22.56
C GLN A 112 -0.27 33.11 22.77
N ASN A 113 0.44 32.06 22.36
CA ASN A 113 0.02 30.67 22.48
C ASN A 113 1.05 29.90 23.30
N ALA A 114 0.60 28.91 24.06
CA ALA A 114 1.42 27.87 24.66
C ALA A 114 0.76 26.51 24.37
N THR A 115 1.57 25.46 24.30
CA THR A 115 1.08 24.10 24.13
C THR A 115 1.61 23.21 25.24
N LEU A 116 0.75 22.40 25.84
CA LEU A 116 1.12 21.32 26.74
C LEU A 116 0.73 19.99 26.09
N LEU A 117 1.73 19.21 25.68
CA LEU A 117 1.55 17.88 25.09
C LEU A 117 1.77 16.81 26.17
N ILE A 118 0.77 15.96 26.41
CA ILE A 118 0.82 14.86 27.36
C ILE A 118 0.71 13.55 26.59
N SER A 119 1.80 12.76 26.56
CA SER A 119 1.92 11.53 25.75
C SER A 119 3.09 10.68 26.26
N ASP A 120 3.15 9.41 25.86
CA ASP A 120 4.32 8.54 26.02
C ASP A 120 5.44 8.85 24.99
N GLY A 121 5.15 9.67 23.97
CA GLY A 121 6.06 10.06 22.90
C GLY A 121 6.13 9.08 21.72
N ASN A 122 5.49 7.91 21.80
CA ASN A 122 5.57 6.88 20.76
C ASN A 122 4.53 7.14 19.66
N SER A 123 4.95 7.77 18.55
CA SER A 123 4.07 7.94 17.38
C SER A 123 4.08 6.68 16.50
N THR A 124 2.93 6.02 16.35
CA THR A 124 2.78 4.80 15.53
C THR A 124 2.32 5.07 14.11
N TYR A 125 1.86 6.29 13.84
CA TYR A 125 1.46 6.74 12.51
C TYR A 125 1.90 8.19 12.26
N GLY A 126 2.07 8.53 10.98
CA GLY A 126 2.54 9.86 10.55
C GLY A 126 4.06 9.98 10.46
N GLY A 127 4.53 11.16 10.05
CA GLY A 127 5.96 11.48 9.99
C GLY A 127 6.52 11.83 11.36
N ASP A 128 7.86 11.86 11.48
CA ASP A 128 8.52 12.25 12.73
C ASP A 128 8.13 13.70 13.12
N TYR A 129 7.59 13.84 14.32
CA TYR A 129 7.05 15.10 14.83
C TYR A 129 8.14 16.06 15.31
N GLN A 130 9.39 15.61 15.48
CA GLN A 130 10.52 16.49 15.81
C GLN A 130 10.85 17.48 14.69
N PHE A 131 10.58 17.13 13.43
CA PHE A 131 11.00 17.93 12.28
C PHE A 131 9.89 18.81 11.69
N ASN A 132 8.64 18.61 12.12
CA ASN A 132 7.45 19.26 11.54
C ASN A 132 6.86 20.39 12.41
N ILE A 133 7.70 21.07 13.19
CA ILE A 133 7.28 22.13 14.12
C ILE A 133 7.24 23.54 13.50
N SER A 134 7.73 23.70 12.27
CA SER A 134 7.84 25.00 11.60
C SER A 134 6.48 25.69 11.49
N GLY A 135 6.33 26.85 12.14
CA GLY A 135 5.11 27.66 12.12
C GLY A 135 4.07 27.32 13.19
N LEU A 136 4.38 26.43 14.14
CA LEU A 136 3.65 26.35 15.41
C LEU A 136 3.98 27.61 16.23
N GLN A 137 2.97 28.26 16.82
CA GLN A 137 3.17 29.49 17.59
C GLN A 137 3.34 29.19 19.08
N GLY A 138 4.43 29.70 19.65
CA GLY A 138 4.74 29.60 21.08
C GLY A 138 5.41 28.29 21.52
N PRO A 139 5.81 28.20 22.79
CA PRO A 139 6.54 27.04 23.31
C PRO A 139 5.63 25.82 23.50
N VAL A 140 6.22 24.64 23.29
CA VAL A 140 5.60 23.34 23.55
C VAL A 140 6.25 22.73 24.78
N TYR A 141 5.50 22.68 25.88
CA TYR A 141 5.82 21.89 27.05
C TYR A 141 5.38 20.45 26.81
N THR A 142 6.23 19.49 27.19
CA THR A 142 5.92 18.08 27.05
C THR A 142 5.89 17.41 28.43
N LEU A 143 4.86 16.60 28.66
CA LEU A 143 4.66 15.86 29.89
C LEU A 143 4.65 14.37 29.55
N VAL A 144 5.72 13.66 29.91
CA VAL A 144 5.88 12.26 29.53
C VAL A 144 5.03 11.38 30.45
N ALA A 145 4.08 10.68 29.84
CA ALA A 145 3.23 9.70 30.51
C ALA A 145 3.82 8.30 30.34
N GLY A 146 4.36 7.74 31.42
CA GLY A 146 4.85 6.36 31.49
C GLY A 146 6.11 6.21 32.35
N ASP A 147 6.57 4.96 32.52
CA ASP A 147 7.84 4.69 33.19
C ASP A 147 9.03 5.00 32.25
N THR A 148 10.11 5.51 32.83
CA THR A 148 11.38 5.80 32.11
C THR A 148 12.46 4.77 32.44
N THR A 149 12.14 3.81 33.31
CA THR A 149 13.02 2.70 33.67
C THR A 149 13.12 1.71 32.52
N THR A 150 14.33 1.33 32.12
CA THR A 150 14.57 0.33 31.08
C THR A 150 14.36 -1.09 31.63
N TYR A 151 13.60 -1.91 30.90
CA TYR A 151 13.35 -3.32 31.23
C TYR A 151 13.98 -4.27 30.19
N GLU A 152 14.27 -5.51 30.59
CA GLU A 152 14.63 -6.58 29.63
C GLU A 152 13.41 -6.86 28.73
N ASP A 153 13.64 -6.85 27.41
CA ASP A 153 12.60 -6.99 26.38
C ASP A 153 13.12 -7.67 25.11
N VAL A 154 12.42 -8.70 24.65
CA VAL A 154 12.67 -9.41 23.40
C VAL A 154 11.50 -9.19 22.46
N TYR A 155 11.77 -8.61 21.30
CA TYR A 155 10.71 -8.23 20.36
C TYR A 155 10.97 -8.74 18.94
N ILE A 156 9.88 -8.94 18.20
CA ILE A 156 9.90 -9.16 16.76
C ILE A 156 9.59 -7.83 16.07
N GLU A 157 10.60 -7.21 15.48
CA GLU A 157 10.46 -5.91 14.81
C GLU A 157 9.67 -6.03 13.50
N LYS A 158 10.04 -6.99 12.65
CA LYS A 158 9.39 -7.24 11.38
C LYS A 158 9.59 -8.66 10.89
N ILE A 159 8.68 -9.13 10.05
CA ILE A 159 8.80 -10.38 9.33
C ILE A 159 8.75 -10.06 7.84
N ASN A 160 9.77 -10.49 7.10
CA ASN A 160 9.83 -10.38 5.66
C ASN A 160 9.60 -11.77 5.04
N VAL A 161 8.60 -11.85 4.16
CA VAL A 161 8.20 -13.08 3.48
C VAL A 161 7.56 -12.73 2.15
N ASN A 162 7.73 -13.59 1.16
CA ASN A 162 7.01 -13.47 -0.10
C ASN A 162 5.51 -13.70 0.12
N ARG A 163 4.67 -12.89 -0.53
CA ARG A 163 3.21 -13.02 -0.44
C ARG A 163 2.69 -14.34 -1.00
N TYR A 164 3.36 -14.85 -2.03
CA TYR A 164 3.00 -16.07 -2.73
C TYR A 164 4.06 -17.15 -2.52
N ALA A 165 3.60 -18.39 -2.34
CA ALA A 165 4.42 -19.59 -2.43
C ALA A 165 3.75 -20.61 -3.35
N PHE A 166 4.55 -21.47 -3.97
CA PHE A 166 4.04 -22.52 -4.86
C PHE A 166 3.88 -23.83 -4.11
N LEU A 167 2.78 -24.53 -4.37
CA LEU A 167 2.51 -25.83 -3.77
C LEU A 167 3.70 -26.80 -3.95
N ASN A 168 4.10 -27.45 -2.86
CA ASN A 168 5.22 -28.37 -2.72
C ASN A 168 6.63 -27.74 -2.86
N ASN A 169 6.75 -26.42 -2.76
CA ASN A 169 8.04 -25.74 -2.72
C ASN A 169 8.35 -25.18 -1.32
N LYS A 170 9.61 -24.81 -1.09
CA LYS A 170 10.05 -24.09 0.10
C LYS A 170 10.10 -22.59 -0.15
N PHE A 171 9.76 -21.80 0.85
CA PHE A 171 9.88 -20.35 0.80
C PHE A 171 10.63 -19.82 2.04
N PRO A 172 11.52 -18.83 1.85
CA PRO A 172 12.27 -18.24 2.96
C PRO A 172 11.40 -17.26 3.75
N VAL A 173 11.52 -17.31 5.07
CA VAL A 173 10.98 -16.33 6.01
C VAL A 173 12.14 -15.69 6.77
N GLU A 174 12.22 -14.37 6.73
CA GLU A 174 13.23 -13.58 7.43
C GLU A 174 12.60 -12.85 8.60
N ILE A 175 12.98 -13.24 9.82
CA ILE A 175 12.41 -12.68 11.05
C ILE A 175 13.46 -11.77 11.68
N PHE A 176 13.15 -10.48 11.77
CA PHE A 176 14.00 -9.50 12.43
C PHE A 176 13.59 -9.42 13.90
N SER A 177 14.45 -9.96 14.76
CA SER A 177 14.25 -9.93 16.21
C SER A 177 15.30 -9.06 16.89
N GLY A 178 14.89 -8.29 17.90
CA GLY A 178 15.76 -7.47 18.72
C GLY A 178 15.69 -7.83 20.19
N TYR A 179 16.58 -7.22 20.98
CA TYR A 179 16.62 -7.36 22.43
C TYR A 179 17.14 -6.08 23.07
N SER A 180 16.41 -5.61 24.09
CA SER A 180 16.84 -4.56 24.99
C SER A 180 17.14 -5.18 26.35
N GLY A 181 18.34 -4.98 26.87
CA GLY A 181 18.75 -5.48 28.18
C GLY A 181 20.26 -5.43 28.35
N ASP A 182 20.76 -5.88 29.50
CA ASP A 182 22.12 -5.58 29.95
C ASP A 182 23.09 -6.78 29.80
N ARG A 183 22.58 -7.95 29.42
CA ARG A 183 23.34 -9.20 29.31
C ARG A 183 22.90 -10.04 28.10
N THR A 184 23.79 -10.89 27.60
CA THR A 184 23.44 -11.84 26.55
C THR A 184 22.48 -12.91 27.08
N ILE A 185 21.41 -13.17 26.34
CA ILE A 185 20.43 -14.22 26.65
C ILE A 185 20.29 -15.22 25.50
N ASN A 186 19.93 -16.46 25.83
CA ASN A 186 19.53 -17.46 24.85
C ASN A 186 18.01 -17.61 24.90
N SER A 187 17.38 -17.58 23.73
CA SER A 187 15.94 -17.78 23.59
C SER A 187 15.66 -18.78 22.46
N GLN A 188 14.40 -19.15 22.31
CA GLN A 188 13.91 -20.01 21.24
C GLN A 188 12.84 -19.30 20.45
N LEU A 189 13.06 -19.21 19.13
CA LEU A 189 12.08 -18.79 18.14
C LEU A 189 11.31 -20.02 17.67
N VAL A 190 9.99 -19.91 17.67
CA VAL A 190 9.05 -20.96 17.26
C VAL A 190 8.13 -20.39 16.18
N ILE A 191 7.97 -21.12 15.08
CA ILE A 191 6.96 -20.84 14.06
C ILE A 191 5.89 -21.91 14.14
N SER A 192 4.63 -21.49 14.22
CA SER A 192 3.46 -22.38 14.28
C SER A 192 2.44 -22.05 13.19
N LYS A 193 1.76 -23.08 12.68
CA LYS A 193 0.65 -23.01 11.72
C LYS A 193 -0.53 -23.76 12.32
N ASN A 194 -1.68 -23.11 12.50
CA ASN A 194 -2.86 -23.71 13.16
C ASN A 194 -2.55 -24.38 14.51
N ASN A 195 -1.74 -23.72 15.36
CA ASN A 195 -1.22 -24.22 16.64
C ASN A 195 -0.25 -25.42 16.57
N ASN A 196 0.07 -25.93 15.39
CA ASN A 196 1.12 -26.93 15.21
C ASN A 196 2.46 -26.25 14.95
N VAL A 197 3.51 -26.68 15.64
CA VAL A 197 4.86 -26.13 15.43
C VAL A 197 5.43 -26.68 14.13
N VAL A 198 5.77 -25.77 13.20
CA VAL A 198 6.35 -26.10 11.88
C VAL A 198 7.85 -25.86 11.84
N ALA A 199 8.38 -24.97 12.69
CA ALA A 199 9.83 -24.74 12.82
C ALA A 199 10.22 -24.28 14.23
N ARG A 200 11.45 -24.58 14.64
CA ARG A 200 12.08 -24.08 15.87
C ARG A 200 13.53 -23.72 15.61
N LYS A 201 14.02 -22.63 16.22
CA LYS A 201 15.42 -22.22 16.15
C LYS A 201 15.85 -21.58 17.46
N ASN A 202 16.96 -22.04 18.01
CA ASN A 202 17.58 -21.39 19.16
C ASN A 202 18.32 -20.14 18.68
N ILE A 203 18.16 -19.03 19.39
CA ILE A 203 18.75 -17.74 19.06
C ILE A 203 19.48 -17.16 20.28
N THR A 204 20.55 -16.43 20.02
CA THR A 204 21.31 -15.71 21.04
C THR A 204 21.11 -14.22 20.79
N LEU A 205 20.68 -13.51 21.82
CA LEU A 205 20.35 -12.09 21.77
C LEU A 205 21.33 -11.32 22.67
N GLU A 206 21.95 -10.29 22.11
CA GLU A 206 23.04 -9.54 22.73
C GLU A 206 22.65 -8.07 22.93
N PRO A 207 23.01 -7.45 24.07
CA PRO A 207 22.81 -6.02 24.32
C PRO A 207 23.41 -5.13 23.22
N GLY A 208 22.69 -4.08 22.82
CA GLY A 208 23.20 -3.05 21.91
C GLY A 208 23.36 -3.49 20.44
N ARG A 209 22.93 -4.71 20.09
CA ARG A 209 22.82 -5.12 18.68
C ARG A 209 21.48 -4.70 18.09
N ALA A 210 21.54 -4.17 16.87
CA ALA A 210 20.34 -3.97 16.06
C ALA A 210 19.67 -5.31 15.73
N ALA A 211 18.35 -5.26 15.48
CA ALA A 211 17.60 -6.44 15.10
C ALA A 211 18.21 -7.10 13.85
N SER A 212 18.49 -8.39 13.95
CA SER A 212 19.18 -9.15 12.90
C SER A 212 18.23 -10.16 12.25
N PRO A 213 18.35 -10.40 10.94
CA PRO A 213 17.46 -11.32 10.24
C PRO A 213 17.80 -12.77 10.57
N ILE A 214 16.80 -13.50 11.03
CA ILE A 214 16.83 -14.95 11.22
C ILE A 214 16.08 -15.58 10.05
N ARG A 215 16.80 -16.20 9.11
CA ARG A 215 16.21 -16.91 7.97
C ARG A 215 15.83 -18.35 8.34
N ILE A 216 14.61 -18.74 7.97
CA ILE A 216 14.04 -20.09 8.12
C ILE A 216 13.23 -20.39 6.85
N ASP A 217 13.47 -21.54 6.21
CA ASP A 217 12.69 -21.97 5.05
C ASP A 217 11.50 -22.84 5.51
N LEU A 218 10.29 -22.52 5.04
CA LEU A 218 9.05 -23.24 5.34
C LEU A 218 8.50 -23.93 4.09
N GLU A 219 7.74 -25.01 4.27
CA GLU A 219 7.12 -25.78 3.19
C GLU A 219 5.69 -25.30 2.90
N ALA A 220 5.37 -25.13 1.61
CA ALA A 220 4.02 -24.81 1.13
C ALA A 220 3.25 -26.10 0.82
N ASP A 221 2.51 -26.60 1.80
CA ASP A 221 1.88 -27.94 1.80
C ASP A 221 0.42 -27.97 1.31
N ARG A 222 -0.27 -26.82 1.31
CA ARG A 222 -1.70 -26.73 0.98
C ARG A 222 -2.03 -25.42 0.30
N VAL A 223 -2.76 -25.51 -0.80
CA VAL A 223 -3.30 -24.38 -1.58
C VAL A 223 -4.21 -23.49 -0.73
N GLY A 224 -4.12 -22.18 -0.96
CA GLY A 224 -4.85 -21.13 -0.26
C GLY A 224 -3.99 -20.38 0.76
N VAL A 225 -4.60 -19.44 1.46
CA VAL A 225 -3.91 -18.61 2.47
C VAL A 225 -3.55 -19.45 3.69
N SER A 226 -2.26 -19.52 3.99
CA SER A 226 -1.72 -20.15 5.18
C SER A 226 -1.23 -19.09 6.16
N THR A 227 -1.81 -19.03 7.36
CA THR A 227 -1.40 -18.12 8.42
C THR A 227 -0.43 -18.80 9.38
N TYR A 228 0.65 -18.09 9.70
CA TYR A 228 1.71 -18.52 10.59
C TYR A 228 1.85 -17.55 11.75
N LYS A 229 2.20 -18.08 12.92
CA LYS A 229 2.51 -17.31 14.13
C LYS A 229 3.96 -17.59 14.52
N VAL A 230 4.75 -16.53 14.57
CA VAL A 230 6.11 -16.53 15.11
C VAL A 230 6.05 -16.07 16.55
N SER A 231 6.77 -16.76 17.43
CA SER A 231 6.92 -16.38 18.84
C SER A 231 8.34 -16.59 19.31
N ILE A 232 8.87 -15.66 20.08
CA ILE A 232 10.13 -15.80 20.81
C ILE A 232 9.83 -16.05 22.29
N THR A 233 10.58 -16.95 22.91
CA THR A 233 10.39 -17.28 24.33
C THR A 233 10.83 -16.09 25.20
N ALA A 234 9.92 -15.61 26.04
CA ALA A 234 10.16 -14.53 26.99
C ALA A 234 11.26 -14.88 28.00
N PRO A 235 12.24 -14.00 28.28
CA PRO A 235 13.13 -14.14 29.42
C PRO A 235 12.38 -13.95 30.75
N GLU A 236 12.97 -14.44 31.84
CA GLU A 236 12.40 -14.31 33.17
C GLU A 236 12.31 -12.84 33.60
N GLY A 237 11.11 -12.37 33.94
CA GLY A 237 10.88 -10.99 34.41
C GLY A 237 10.53 -9.98 33.32
N GLU A 238 10.42 -10.40 32.06
CA GLU A 238 9.92 -9.55 30.97
C GLU A 238 8.48 -9.08 31.24
N LYS A 239 8.25 -7.76 31.08
CA LYS A 239 6.95 -7.14 31.36
C LYS A 239 5.99 -7.19 30.18
N ASN A 240 6.49 -7.05 28.95
CA ASN A 240 5.68 -7.11 27.75
C ASN A 240 6.07 -8.35 26.96
N THR A 241 5.13 -9.28 26.82
CA THR A 241 5.33 -10.49 26.00
C THR A 241 4.56 -10.42 24.68
N THR A 242 3.90 -9.29 24.42
CA THR A 242 2.98 -9.14 23.29
C THR A 242 3.75 -8.93 21.98
N ASN A 243 4.83 -8.16 22.05
CA ASN A 243 5.79 -7.87 20.97
C ASN A 243 6.73 -9.05 20.67
N ASN A 244 6.81 -10.06 21.53
CA ASN A 244 7.54 -11.31 21.27
C ASN A 244 6.86 -12.20 20.23
N THR A 245 5.63 -11.84 19.83
CA THR A 245 4.79 -12.63 18.94
C THR A 245 4.34 -11.78 17.76
N ASN A 246 4.44 -12.33 16.55
CA ASN A 246 3.90 -11.70 15.36
C ASN A 246 3.34 -12.76 14.39
N SER A 247 2.41 -12.38 13.53
CA SER A 247 1.78 -13.30 12.57
C SER A 247 2.01 -12.81 11.15
N PHE A 248 2.17 -13.76 10.24
CA PHE A 248 2.26 -13.49 8.81
C PHE A 248 1.42 -14.51 8.05
N ALA A 249 1.10 -14.22 6.80
CA ALA A 249 0.41 -15.17 5.94
C ALA A 249 1.11 -15.26 4.58
N VAL A 250 0.93 -16.41 3.94
CA VAL A 250 1.42 -16.69 2.58
C VAL A 250 0.30 -17.35 1.82
N GLU A 251 0.00 -16.86 0.62
CA GLU A 251 -0.92 -17.52 -0.29
C GLU A 251 -0.19 -18.61 -1.07
N VAL A 252 -0.62 -19.85 -0.87
CA VAL A 252 -0.09 -20.98 -1.63
C VAL A 252 -0.93 -21.15 -2.87
N ILE A 253 -0.32 -20.97 -4.05
CA ILE A 253 -1.00 -21.13 -5.33
C ILE A 253 -0.57 -22.43 -6.01
N ASP A 254 -1.52 -23.03 -6.73
CA ASP A 254 -1.33 -24.21 -7.59
C ASP A 254 -1.47 -23.83 -9.07
N GLU A 255 -0.80 -22.75 -9.46
CA GLU A 255 -0.73 -22.30 -10.86
C GLU A 255 0.60 -22.72 -11.47
N ARG A 256 0.71 -24.00 -11.85
CA ARG A 256 1.79 -24.46 -12.73
C ARG A 256 1.31 -24.37 -14.16
N ASN A 257 2.06 -23.69 -15.04
CA ASN A 257 1.72 -23.70 -16.46
C ASN A 257 1.85 -25.13 -16.99
N ARG A 258 0.80 -25.63 -17.62
CA ARG A 258 0.80 -26.96 -18.23
C ARG A 258 1.17 -26.86 -19.69
N ILE A 259 2.16 -27.64 -20.11
CA ILE A 259 2.74 -27.58 -21.45
C ILE A 259 2.57 -28.95 -22.11
N ALA A 260 1.95 -28.96 -23.27
CA ALA A 260 1.87 -30.15 -24.11
C ALA A 260 3.08 -30.20 -25.04
N LEU A 261 4.00 -31.14 -24.83
CA LEU A 261 5.08 -31.43 -25.77
C LEU A 261 4.65 -32.60 -26.65
N ILE A 262 4.41 -32.32 -27.93
CA ILE A 262 3.88 -33.28 -28.88
C ILE A 262 4.99 -33.71 -29.84
N ALA A 263 5.20 -35.02 -29.95
CA ALA A 263 6.17 -35.61 -30.86
C ALA A 263 5.62 -36.91 -31.46
N SER A 264 5.86 -37.15 -32.76
CA SER A 264 5.55 -38.43 -33.43
C SER A 264 6.65 -39.48 -33.26
N SER A 265 7.83 -39.09 -32.76
CA SER A 265 8.98 -39.98 -32.53
C SER A 265 9.76 -39.60 -31.28
N LEU A 266 10.55 -40.54 -30.74
CA LEU A 266 11.42 -40.29 -29.59
C LEU A 266 12.74 -39.68 -30.04
N HIS A 267 13.16 -38.61 -29.36
CA HIS A 267 14.45 -37.95 -29.59
C HIS A 267 15.02 -37.42 -28.26
N PRO A 268 16.36 -37.41 -28.04
CA PRO A 268 16.94 -36.91 -26.79
C PRO A 268 16.60 -35.45 -26.45
N ASP A 269 16.30 -34.62 -27.46
CA ASP A 269 15.82 -33.24 -27.25
C ASP A 269 14.57 -33.18 -26.38
N ILE A 270 13.66 -34.15 -26.51
CA ILE A 270 12.40 -34.19 -25.75
C ILE A 270 12.69 -34.28 -24.26
N GLY A 271 13.60 -35.18 -23.87
CA GLY A 271 14.03 -35.32 -22.47
C GLY A 271 14.73 -34.05 -21.98
N SER A 272 15.66 -33.52 -22.79
CA SER A 272 16.39 -32.29 -22.46
C SER A 272 15.45 -31.10 -22.23
N LEU A 273 14.49 -30.87 -23.14
CA LEU A 273 13.49 -29.80 -23.06
C LEU A 273 12.57 -29.99 -21.87
N LYS A 274 12.03 -31.19 -21.65
CA LYS A 274 11.17 -31.48 -20.49
C LYS A 274 11.90 -31.16 -19.19
N THR A 275 13.12 -31.66 -19.02
CA THR A 275 13.92 -31.37 -17.82
C THR A 275 14.23 -29.88 -17.67
N SER A 276 14.58 -29.20 -18.76
CA SER A 276 14.90 -27.76 -18.74
C SER A 276 13.70 -26.91 -18.35
N ILE A 277 12.52 -27.20 -18.89
CA ILE A 277 11.29 -26.45 -18.61
C ILE A 277 10.80 -26.71 -17.18
N GLU A 278 10.84 -27.96 -16.71
CA GLU A 278 10.37 -28.35 -15.38
C GLU A 278 11.34 -27.95 -14.25
N SER A 279 12.60 -27.64 -14.57
CA SER A 279 13.57 -27.14 -13.59
C SER A 279 13.10 -25.88 -12.86
N SER A 280 12.24 -25.07 -13.51
CA SER A 280 11.65 -23.88 -12.92
C SER A 280 10.69 -24.17 -11.75
N GLY A 281 10.18 -25.41 -11.63
CA GLY A 281 9.17 -25.80 -10.64
C GLY A 281 7.78 -25.17 -10.84
N GLN A 282 7.66 -24.20 -11.74
CA GLN A 282 6.43 -23.45 -12.07
C GLN A 282 5.70 -24.04 -13.28
N ARG A 283 6.23 -25.11 -13.88
CA ARG A 283 5.73 -25.67 -15.15
C ARG A 283 5.76 -27.18 -15.11
N THR A 284 4.80 -27.81 -15.77
CA THR A 284 4.76 -29.27 -15.97
C THR A 284 4.62 -29.56 -17.45
N VAL A 285 5.41 -30.51 -17.95
CA VAL A 285 5.41 -30.90 -19.36
C VAL A 285 4.84 -32.30 -19.50
N ASP A 286 3.71 -32.38 -20.19
CA ASP A 286 3.09 -33.65 -20.57
C ASP A 286 3.56 -34.05 -21.98
N LEU A 287 4.13 -35.25 -22.09
CA LEU A 287 4.57 -35.80 -23.37
C LEU A 287 3.41 -36.52 -24.04
N LEU A 288 3.00 -36.03 -25.21
CA LEU A 288 1.84 -36.53 -25.93
C LEU A 288 2.22 -36.96 -27.35
N SER A 289 1.47 -37.92 -27.89
CA SER A 289 1.53 -38.26 -29.31
C SER A 289 0.47 -37.48 -30.09
N PRO A 290 0.69 -37.20 -31.39
CA PRO A 290 -0.31 -36.53 -32.23
C PRO A 290 -1.69 -37.20 -32.20
N ASP A 291 -1.73 -38.54 -32.20
CA ASP A 291 -2.97 -39.32 -32.23
C ASP A 291 -3.77 -39.29 -30.91
N THR A 292 -3.08 -39.04 -29.79
CA THR A 292 -3.71 -39.03 -28.46
C THR A 292 -4.37 -37.70 -28.12
N MET A 293 -4.02 -36.61 -28.82
CA MET A 293 -4.50 -35.28 -28.49
C MET A 293 -5.79 -34.95 -29.24
N LYS A 294 -6.89 -34.77 -28.51
CA LYS A 294 -8.21 -34.45 -29.08
C LYS A 294 -8.75 -33.07 -28.72
N GLU A 295 -8.32 -32.48 -27.61
CA GLU A 295 -8.81 -31.21 -27.08
C GLU A 295 -7.66 -30.39 -26.49
N ALA A 296 -7.70 -29.06 -26.60
CA ALA A 296 -6.63 -28.22 -26.07
C ALA A 296 -6.79 -27.83 -24.60
N GLU A 297 -7.92 -28.19 -23.98
CA GLU A 297 -8.31 -27.68 -22.67
C GLU A 297 -7.28 -28.06 -21.59
N GLY A 298 -6.87 -27.07 -20.79
CA GLY A 298 -5.97 -27.26 -19.66
C GLY A 298 -4.47 -27.19 -19.99
N TYR A 299 -4.08 -26.76 -21.19
CA TYR A 299 -2.69 -26.45 -21.54
C TYR A 299 -2.51 -24.97 -21.91
N ASP A 300 -1.43 -24.36 -21.43
CA ASP A 300 -1.10 -22.95 -21.66
C ASP A 300 -0.18 -22.76 -22.89
N LEU A 301 0.52 -23.83 -23.30
CA LEU A 301 1.44 -23.83 -24.44
C LEU A 301 1.53 -25.22 -25.09
N PHE A 302 1.66 -25.23 -26.42
CA PHE A 302 1.94 -26.42 -27.21
C PHE A 302 3.34 -26.33 -27.84
N ILE A 303 4.17 -27.35 -27.64
CA ILE A 303 5.47 -27.51 -28.28
C ILE A 303 5.35 -28.64 -29.30
N LEU A 304 5.53 -28.34 -30.57
CA LEU A 304 5.44 -29.27 -31.69
C LEU A 304 6.85 -29.66 -32.11
N TYR A 305 7.27 -30.87 -31.73
CA TYR A 305 8.60 -31.37 -32.02
C TYR A 305 8.63 -32.15 -33.34
N GLN A 306 9.38 -31.63 -34.30
CA GLN A 306 9.57 -32.12 -35.67
C GLN A 306 8.26 -32.56 -36.34
N PRO A 307 7.29 -31.64 -36.52
CA PRO A 307 5.96 -31.99 -37.00
C PRO A 307 5.97 -32.61 -38.40
N ASP A 308 5.08 -33.59 -38.58
CA ASP A 308 4.76 -34.26 -39.84
C ASP A 308 3.24 -34.25 -40.07
N ARG A 309 2.77 -34.94 -41.10
CA ARG A 309 1.34 -34.98 -41.48
C ARG A 309 0.40 -35.49 -40.37
N THR A 310 0.90 -36.21 -39.37
CA THR A 310 0.09 -36.64 -38.22
C THR A 310 -0.37 -35.46 -37.35
N PHE A 311 0.25 -34.28 -37.49
CA PHE A 311 -0.07 -33.08 -36.73
C PHE A 311 -1.22 -32.24 -37.33
N ASP A 312 -1.84 -32.65 -38.44
CA ASP A 312 -2.88 -31.88 -39.16
C ASP A 312 -4.04 -31.43 -38.24
N ALA A 313 -4.54 -32.35 -37.42
CA ALA A 313 -5.59 -32.06 -36.45
C ALA A 313 -5.14 -31.04 -35.38
N ILE A 314 -3.88 -31.13 -34.93
CA ILE A 314 -3.31 -30.21 -33.94
C ILE A 314 -3.16 -28.81 -34.53
N PHE A 315 -2.59 -28.67 -35.73
CA PHE A 315 -2.48 -27.36 -36.38
C PHE A 315 -3.85 -26.73 -36.61
N SER A 316 -4.84 -27.51 -37.02
CA SER A 316 -6.22 -27.05 -37.17
C SER A 316 -6.80 -26.53 -35.85
N MET A 317 -6.63 -27.28 -34.77
CA MET A 317 -7.06 -26.91 -33.40
C MET A 317 -6.36 -25.63 -32.92
N LEU A 318 -5.04 -25.54 -33.05
CA LEU A 318 -4.26 -24.38 -32.64
C LEU A 318 -4.67 -23.11 -33.42
N LYS A 319 -4.99 -23.26 -34.70
CA LYS A 319 -5.47 -22.16 -35.54
C LYS A 319 -6.88 -21.69 -35.15
N GLU A 320 -7.81 -22.62 -34.93
CA GLU A 320 -9.19 -22.31 -34.56
C GLU A 320 -9.28 -21.65 -33.18
N GLN A 321 -8.55 -22.19 -32.21
CA GLN A 321 -8.59 -21.75 -30.81
C GLN A 321 -7.60 -20.63 -30.48
N LYS A 322 -6.77 -20.20 -31.45
CA LYS A 322 -5.76 -19.14 -31.31
C LYS A 322 -4.76 -19.40 -30.17
N ILE A 323 -4.35 -20.65 -30.00
CA ILE A 323 -3.46 -21.05 -28.91
C ILE A 323 -2.01 -20.80 -29.28
N ASN A 324 -1.22 -20.31 -28.34
CA ASN A 324 0.21 -20.09 -28.56
C ASN A 324 0.96 -21.41 -28.70
N PHE A 325 1.92 -21.48 -29.63
CA PHE A 325 2.69 -22.70 -29.86
C PHE A 325 4.13 -22.44 -30.26
N TRP A 326 4.98 -23.43 -30.07
CA TRP A 326 6.38 -23.44 -30.46
C TRP A 326 6.65 -24.60 -31.41
N ILE A 327 7.13 -24.33 -32.62
CA ILE A 327 7.61 -25.36 -33.55
C ILE A 327 9.11 -25.55 -33.35
N ILE A 328 9.53 -26.79 -33.15
CA ILE A 328 10.93 -27.21 -33.18
C ILE A 328 11.13 -28.08 -34.41
N GLY A 329 11.74 -27.51 -35.45
CA GLY A 329 12.08 -28.20 -36.68
C GLY A 329 13.33 -29.07 -36.56
N GLY A 330 13.68 -29.76 -37.64
CA GLY A 330 14.89 -30.57 -37.75
C GLY A 330 14.84 -31.50 -38.96
N GLY A 331 15.74 -32.49 -38.98
CA GLY A 331 15.89 -33.43 -40.10
C GLY A 331 14.69 -34.36 -40.38
N TYR A 332 13.73 -34.47 -39.45
CA TYR A 332 12.50 -35.27 -39.61
C TYR A 332 11.24 -34.43 -39.84
N THR A 333 11.34 -33.10 -39.88
CA THR A 333 10.19 -32.23 -40.12
C THR A 333 9.72 -32.33 -41.58
N ASP A 334 8.42 -32.55 -41.79
CA ASP A 334 7.79 -32.43 -43.11
C ASP A 334 7.50 -30.94 -43.38
N TRP A 335 8.51 -30.20 -43.85
CA TRP A 335 8.38 -28.76 -44.12
C TRP A 335 7.35 -28.45 -45.22
N GLU A 336 7.10 -29.38 -46.16
CA GLU A 336 6.05 -29.20 -47.16
C GLU A 336 4.66 -29.22 -46.51
N PHE A 337 4.44 -30.09 -45.53
CA PHE A 337 3.24 -30.09 -44.70
C PHE A 337 3.16 -28.85 -43.81
N VAL A 338 4.23 -28.51 -43.08
CA VAL A 338 4.24 -27.36 -42.15
C VAL A 338 3.94 -26.06 -42.88
N ASN A 339 4.51 -25.82 -44.06
CA ASN A 339 4.22 -24.62 -44.86
C ASN A 339 2.74 -24.54 -45.29
N LYS A 340 2.03 -25.67 -45.42
CA LYS A 340 0.60 -25.71 -45.75
C LYS A 340 -0.31 -25.62 -44.52
N ALA A 341 0.16 -26.13 -43.38
CA ALA A 341 -0.63 -26.22 -42.14
C ALA A 341 -0.75 -24.88 -41.39
N GLN A 342 0.13 -23.93 -41.67
CA GLN A 342 0.12 -22.58 -41.10
C GLN A 342 0.37 -21.50 -42.18
N ASP A 343 0.08 -20.24 -41.85
CA ASP A 343 0.16 -19.07 -42.74
C ASP A 343 0.99 -17.91 -42.14
N LEU A 344 2.00 -18.26 -41.35
CA LEU A 344 2.92 -17.37 -40.63
C LEU A 344 4.27 -17.22 -41.36
N PHE A 345 4.77 -18.31 -41.94
CA PHE A 345 6.03 -18.37 -42.67
C PHE A 345 6.01 -19.42 -43.76
N ASP A 346 6.89 -19.29 -44.74
CA ASP A 346 7.25 -20.34 -45.70
C ASP A 346 8.73 -20.68 -45.54
N ARG A 347 9.05 -21.96 -45.41
CA ARG A 347 10.42 -22.47 -45.24
C ARG A 347 10.83 -23.19 -46.51
N GLU A 348 11.93 -22.75 -47.13
CA GLU A 348 12.39 -23.34 -48.39
C GLU A 348 12.71 -24.84 -48.25
N VAL A 349 12.07 -25.68 -49.08
CA VAL A 349 12.16 -27.15 -48.93
C VAL A 349 13.34 -27.69 -49.73
N THR A 350 14.41 -28.07 -49.02
CA THR A 350 15.51 -28.85 -49.57
C THR A 350 15.79 -30.08 -48.71
N TYR A 351 16.50 -31.06 -49.27
CA TYR A 351 16.91 -32.29 -48.59
C TYR A 351 18.43 -32.36 -48.37
N THR A 352 19.12 -31.23 -48.50
CA THR A 352 20.57 -31.16 -48.28
C THR A 352 20.82 -30.87 -46.81
N SER A 353 21.38 -31.84 -46.07
CA SER A 353 21.66 -31.68 -44.64
C SER A 353 22.63 -30.53 -44.39
N GLU A 354 22.37 -29.75 -43.34
CA GLU A 354 23.17 -28.62 -42.90
C GLU A 354 23.40 -28.68 -41.38
N LEU A 355 24.59 -28.26 -40.96
CA LEU A 355 24.94 -28.05 -39.55
C LEU A 355 24.94 -26.55 -39.29
N ILE A 356 24.04 -26.08 -38.43
CA ILE A 356 23.77 -24.65 -38.23
C ILE A 356 24.30 -24.21 -36.86
N LEU A 357 25.24 -23.25 -36.85
CA LEU A 357 25.63 -22.55 -35.63
C LEU A 357 24.65 -21.42 -35.33
N GLY A 358 24.44 -21.15 -34.04
CA GLY A 358 23.55 -20.08 -33.58
C GLY A 358 24.31 -18.99 -32.85
N GLU A 359 23.80 -17.77 -32.93
CA GLU A 359 24.25 -16.65 -32.11
C GLU A 359 23.05 -15.82 -31.64
N VAL A 360 23.06 -15.38 -30.38
CA VAL A 360 21.98 -14.54 -29.85
C VAL A 360 21.96 -13.20 -30.59
N ASN A 361 20.78 -12.78 -31.03
CA ASN A 361 20.61 -11.50 -31.67
C ASN A 361 20.40 -10.39 -30.63
N SER A 362 21.35 -9.45 -30.56
CA SER A 362 21.26 -8.27 -29.67
C SER A 362 20.09 -7.33 -29.98
N GLY A 363 19.46 -7.47 -31.16
CA GLY A 363 18.28 -6.70 -31.56
C GLY A 363 16.95 -7.24 -31.04
N PHE A 364 16.92 -8.43 -30.41
CA PHE A 364 15.70 -9.01 -29.85
C PHE A 364 15.17 -8.18 -28.68
N ASN A 365 13.91 -7.77 -28.72
CA ASN A 365 13.32 -6.91 -27.69
C ASN A 365 11.93 -7.35 -27.20
N SER A 366 11.45 -8.55 -27.57
CA SER A 366 10.13 -9.03 -27.14
C SER A 366 10.05 -9.35 -25.64
N TYR A 367 11.18 -9.70 -25.02
CA TYR A 367 11.32 -9.90 -23.57
C TYR A 367 12.78 -9.79 -23.12
N GLN A 368 13.01 -9.64 -21.82
CA GLN A 368 14.34 -9.61 -21.22
C GLN A 368 14.87 -11.03 -20.97
N PHE A 369 16.12 -11.27 -21.34
CA PHE A 369 16.82 -12.54 -21.17
C PHE A 369 18.32 -12.31 -21.02
N GLU A 370 19.03 -13.34 -20.55
CA GLU A 370 20.49 -13.38 -20.49
C GLU A 370 20.99 -14.44 -21.48
N ASP A 371 22.05 -14.13 -22.22
CA ASP A 371 22.65 -15.09 -23.17
C ASP A 371 23.42 -16.16 -22.40
N PRO A 372 23.06 -17.46 -22.52
CA PRO A 372 23.77 -18.55 -21.87
C PRO A 372 25.10 -18.91 -22.56
N GLY A 373 25.50 -18.18 -23.61
CA GLY A 373 26.69 -18.43 -24.42
C GLY A 373 26.41 -19.26 -25.67
N ILE A 374 25.27 -19.01 -26.36
CA ILE A 374 24.83 -19.82 -27.51
C ILE A 374 25.90 -19.93 -28.60
N ALA A 375 26.69 -18.89 -28.83
CA ALA A 375 27.76 -18.87 -29.83
C ALA A 375 28.86 -19.92 -29.59
N GLU A 376 28.99 -20.43 -28.37
CA GLU A 376 29.98 -21.47 -28.00
C GLU A 376 29.43 -22.89 -28.19
N TYR A 377 28.15 -23.06 -28.52
CA TYR A 377 27.48 -24.36 -28.56
C TYR A 377 27.70 -25.11 -29.89
N PRO A 378 27.64 -26.45 -29.88
CA PRO A 378 27.77 -27.24 -31.10
C PRO A 378 26.63 -26.95 -32.08
N PRO A 379 26.80 -27.16 -33.40
CA PRO A 379 25.75 -26.87 -34.36
C PRO A 379 24.52 -27.77 -34.20
N LEU A 380 23.36 -27.23 -34.59
CA LEU A 380 22.10 -27.98 -34.72
C LEU A 380 22.00 -28.64 -36.10
N ASP A 381 21.27 -29.75 -36.16
CA ASP A 381 21.02 -30.52 -37.38
C ASP A 381 19.72 -30.03 -38.06
N SER A 382 19.80 -29.60 -39.33
CA SER A 382 18.62 -29.28 -40.16
C SER A 382 18.91 -29.54 -41.66
N TYR A 383 18.05 -29.04 -42.54
CA TYR A 383 18.30 -28.99 -43.99
C TYR A 383 18.51 -27.55 -44.44
N LEU A 384 19.28 -27.35 -45.51
CA LEU A 384 19.46 -26.04 -46.14
C LEU A 384 18.12 -25.42 -46.51
N GLY A 385 17.94 -24.13 -46.24
CA GLY A 385 16.75 -23.37 -46.59
C GLY A 385 16.56 -22.14 -45.73
N ASP A 386 16.07 -21.07 -46.35
CA ASP A 386 15.73 -19.82 -45.67
C ASP A 386 14.23 -19.72 -45.36
N PHE A 387 13.89 -18.85 -44.41
CA PHE A 387 12.51 -18.51 -44.07
C PHE A 387 12.06 -17.24 -44.79
N ILE A 388 10.90 -17.32 -45.45
CA ILE A 388 10.13 -16.18 -45.88
C ILE A 388 9.02 -15.97 -44.85
N ILE A 389 9.21 -15.02 -43.95
CA ILE A 389 8.27 -14.77 -42.85
C ILE A 389 7.26 -13.72 -43.29
N ILE A 390 5.97 -14.05 -43.19
CA ILE A 390 4.88 -13.25 -43.74
C ILE A 390 4.51 -12.10 -42.78
N ASN A 391 4.55 -12.38 -41.47
CA ASN A 391 4.18 -11.42 -40.42
C ASN A 391 5.39 -10.74 -39.80
N ALA A 392 5.15 -9.70 -38.99
CA ALA A 392 6.19 -9.10 -38.17
C ALA A 392 6.81 -10.18 -37.25
N PHE A 393 8.14 -10.22 -37.21
CA PHE A 393 8.90 -11.19 -36.43
C PHE A 393 10.08 -10.54 -35.71
N GLN A 394 10.58 -11.25 -34.72
CA GLN A 394 11.79 -10.91 -33.97
C GLN A 394 12.70 -12.14 -33.93
N THR A 395 13.92 -12.00 -34.40
CA THR A 395 14.93 -13.07 -34.36
C THR A 395 15.58 -13.08 -32.98
N LEU A 396 15.46 -14.19 -32.25
CA LEU A 396 16.12 -14.39 -30.96
C LEU A 396 17.52 -14.99 -31.14
N ILE A 397 17.65 -15.98 -32.03
CA ILE A 397 18.92 -16.59 -32.40
C ILE A 397 19.06 -16.49 -33.92
N ALA A 398 20.11 -15.84 -34.40
CA ALA A 398 20.47 -15.78 -35.81
C ALA A 398 21.31 -16.99 -36.21
N LYS A 399 21.23 -17.42 -37.49
CA LYS A 399 22.19 -18.40 -38.01
C LYS A 399 23.57 -17.74 -38.09
N ASN A 400 24.62 -18.48 -37.78
CA ASN A 400 26.00 -18.01 -37.85
C ASN A 400 26.79 -18.87 -38.86
N LEU A 401 27.40 -18.21 -39.85
CA LEU A 401 28.26 -18.85 -40.85
C LEU A 401 29.70 -18.37 -40.65
N GLY A 402 30.53 -19.21 -40.01
CA GLY A 402 31.97 -18.95 -39.88
C GLY A 402 32.32 -17.74 -39.00
N GLY A 403 31.50 -17.43 -37.99
CA GLY A 403 31.68 -16.30 -37.07
C GLY A 403 30.96 -15.02 -37.50
N ILE A 404 30.15 -15.07 -38.56
CA ILE A 404 29.37 -13.93 -39.05
C ILE A 404 27.87 -14.26 -38.90
N PRO A 405 27.11 -13.47 -38.10
CA PRO A 405 25.66 -13.58 -38.03
C PRO A 405 25.05 -13.30 -39.41
N THR A 406 24.14 -14.17 -39.86
CA THR A 406 23.37 -13.94 -41.07
C THR A 406 22.03 -13.27 -40.75
N GLU A 407 21.36 -12.75 -41.77
CA GLU A 407 19.99 -12.22 -41.62
C GLU A 407 18.95 -13.34 -41.45
N SER A 408 19.32 -14.58 -41.73
CA SER A 408 18.43 -15.75 -41.61
C SER A 408 18.26 -16.15 -40.14
N PRO A 409 17.02 -16.25 -39.62
CA PRO A 409 16.80 -16.65 -38.24
C PRO A 409 17.02 -18.16 -38.05
N LEU A 410 17.65 -18.53 -36.94
CA LEU A 410 17.65 -19.90 -36.41
C LEU A 410 16.45 -20.11 -35.46
N LEU A 411 16.20 -19.12 -34.59
CA LEU A 411 15.04 -19.06 -33.71
C LEU A 411 14.40 -17.68 -33.81
N PHE A 412 13.12 -17.63 -34.17
CA PHE A 412 12.36 -16.39 -34.21
C PHE A 412 11.01 -16.54 -33.53
N THR A 413 10.44 -15.40 -33.14
CA THR A 413 9.06 -15.27 -32.66
C THR A 413 8.26 -14.39 -33.59
N THR A 414 7.01 -14.73 -33.82
CA THR A 414 6.04 -13.92 -34.58
C THR A 414 4.69 -13.91 -33.87
N GLU A 415 3.91 -12.87 -34.10
CA GLU A 415 2.59 -12.70 -33.51
C GLU A 415 1.54 -12.48 -34.60
N ARG A 416 0.36 -13.10 -34.43
CA ARG A 416 -0.79 -12.89 -35.32
C ARG A 416 -2.09 -12.96 -34.52
N ASN A 417 -2.92 -11.92 -34.57
CA ASN A 417 -4.24 -11.90 -33.91
C ASN A 417 -4.16 -12.31 -32.42
N ASP A 418 -3.19 -11.75 -31.69
CA ASP A 418 -2.86 -12.08 -30.29
C ASP A 418 -2.34 -13.53 -30.03
N GLN A 419 -2.12 -14.33 -31.09
CA GLN A 419 -1.46 -15.64 -31.02
C GLN A 419 0.06 -15.47 -31.20
N ARG A 420 0.83 -15.93 -30.21
CA ARG A 420 2.30 -15.94 -30.24
C ARG A 420 2.82 -17.28 -30.72
N VAL A 421 3.78 -17.23 -31.63
CA VAL A 421 4.42 -18.42 -32.19
C VAL A 421 5.93 -18.27 -32.17
N ALA A 422 6.62 -19.32 -31.75
CA ALA A 422 8.07 -19.43 -31.91
C ALA A 422 8.40 -20.55 -32.89
N VAL A 423 9.51 -20.41 -33.61
CA VAL A 423 9.99 -21.41 -34.57
C VAL A 423 11.51 -21.54 -34.42
N LEU A 424 11.98 -22.75 -34.12
CA LEU A 424 13.39 -23.14 -34.12
C LEU A 424 13.68 -24.03 -35.33
N ASP A 425 14.67 -23.69 -36.15
CA ASP A 425 15.09 -24.49 -37.32
C ASP A 425 16.30 -25.37 -37.01
N GLY A 426 16.08 -26.43 -36.24
CA GLY A 426 17.10 -27.44 -36.01
C GLY A 426 16.87 -28.30 -34.77
N SER A 427 17.38 -29.53 -34.82
CA SER A 427 17.39 -30.46 -33.71
C SER A 427 18.79 -30.64 -33.12
N GLY A 428 18.87 -31.08 -31.86
CA GLY A 428 20.15 -31.21 -31.13
C GLY A 428 20.29 -30.32 -29.91
N LEU A 429 19.21 -29.73 -29.40
CA LEU A 429 19.19 -28.98 -28.13
C LEU A 429 19.72 -29.78 -26.94
N TRP A 430 19.62 -31.12 -26.95
CA TRP A 430 20.27 -31.96 -25.95
C TRP A 430 21.80 -31.80 -25.95
N LYS A 431 22.42 -31.62 -27.13
CA LYS A 431 23.86 -31.36 -27.26
C LYS A 431 24.21 -30.01 -26.65
N TRP A 432 23.37 -28.99 -26.88
CA TRP A 432 23.55 -27.66 -26.28
C TRP A 432 23.52 -27.73 -24.75
N ARG A 433 22.53 -28.43 -24.16
CA ARG A 433 22.42 -28.57 -22.70
C ARG A 433 23.61 -29.30 -22.09
N VAL A 434 24.06 -30.39 -22.72
CA VAL A 434 25.25 -31.15 -22.28
C VAL A 434 26.52 -30.31 -22.40
N TRP A 435 26.67 -29.55 -23.48
CA TRP A 435 27.82 -28.68 -23.71
C TRP A 435 27.86 -27.53 -22.72
N HIS A 436 26.71 -26.95 -22.39
CA HIS A 436 26.60 -25.93 -21.35
C HIS A 436 27.16 -26.43 -20.01
N TYR A 437 26.75 -27.61 -19.57
CA TYR A 437 27.26 -28.23 -18.35
C TYR A 437 28.76 -28.51 -18.42
N ALA A 438 29.27 -28.94 -19.58
CA ALA A 438 30.70 -29.17 -19.76
C ALA A 438 31.54 -27.88 -19.64
N LEU A 439 30.96 -26.71 -19.96
CA LEU A 439 31.63 -25.41 -19.87
C LEU A 439 31.46 -24.72 -18.51
N ARG A 440 30.30 -24.90 -17.85
CA ARG A 440 29.89 -24.10 -16.69
C ARG A 440 29.69 -24.91 -15.40
N GLU A 441 29.66 -26.23 -15.49
CA GLU A 441 29.39 -27.15 -14.36
C GLU A 441 27.99 -26.99 -13.71
N ASP A 442 27.08 -26.27 -14.35
CA ASP A 442 25.68 -26.08 -13.94
C ASP A 442 24.72 -26.11 -15.15
N PHE A 443 23.41 -25.93 -14.90
CA PHE A 443 22.38 -25.79 -15.95
C PHE A 443 21.59 -24.47 -15.83
N GLU A 444 21.95 -23.58 -14.90
CA GLU A 444 21.09 -22.49 -14.45
C GLU A 444 20.77 -21.50 -15.58
N SER A 445 21.80 -20.99 -16.25
CA SER A 445 21.61 -19.98 -17.31
C SER A 445 21.01 -20.57 -18.58
N TYR A 446 21.35 -21.82 -18.94
CA TYR A 446 20.70 -22.54 -20.03
C TYR A 446 19.21 -22.77 -19.76
N ASP A 447 18.87 -23.30 -18.59
CA ASP A 447 17.48 -23.60 -18.24
C ASP A 447 16.68 -22.29 -18.10
N LEU A 448 17.26 -21.22 -17.55
CA LEU A 448 16.63 -19.90 -17.48
C LEU A 448 16.29 -19.33 -18.87
N PHE A 449 17.20 -19.43 -19.85
CA PHE A 449 16.99 -18.94 -21.21
C PHE A 449 15.75 -19.55 -21.87
N TRP A 450 15.62 -20.88 -21.85
CA TRP A 450 14.44 -21.56 -22.42
C TRP A 450 13.17 -21.32 -21.61
N ASN A 451 13.29 -21.23 -20.29
CA ASN A 451 12.16 -20.90 -19.43
C ASN A 451 11.57 -19.51 -19.71
N LYS A 452 12.38 -18.53 -20.10
CA LYS A 452 11.90 -17.20 -20.52
C LYS A 452 11.13 -17.23 -21.83
N LEU A 453 11.59 -18.01 -22.82
CA LEU A 453 10.85 -18.22 -24.06
C LEU A 453 9.48 -18.87 -23.78
N VAL A 454 9.48 -19.94 -22.98
CA VAL A 454 8.23 -20.64 -22.60
C VAL A 454 7.30 -19.73 -21.81
N GLN A 455 7.82 -18.91 -20.90
CA GLN A 455 7.04 -17.90 -20.18
C GLN A 455 6.35 -16.92 -21.13
N TYR A 456 7.11 -16.37 -22.08
CA TYR A 456 6.60 -15.44 -23.08
C TYR A 456 5.49 -16.06 -23.93
N LEU A 457 5.62 -17.32 -24.31
CA LEU A 457 4.61 -18.02 -25.10
C LEU A 457 3.39 -18.44 -24.27
N SER A 458 3.53 -18.69 -22.96
CA SER A 458 2.41 -19.14 -22.11
C SER A 458 1.49 -18.00 -21.63
N SER A 459 1.88 -16.73 -21.77
CA SER A 459 1.21 -15.62 -21.07
C SER A 459 -0.03 -15.03 -21.78
N GLY A 460 -0.57 -15.67 -22.82
CA GLY A 460 -1.44 -15.01 -23.80
C GLY A 460 -2.91 -15.45 -23.91
N SER A 461 -3.38 -16.46 -23.18
CA SER A 461 -4.60 -17.20 -23.58
C SER A 461 -5.89 -16.94 -22.78
N ARG A 462 -5.94 -16.03 -21.79
CA ARG A 462 -7.19 -15.78 -21.02
C ARG A 462 -7.41 -14.29 -20.70
N LYS A 463 -8.32 -13.62 -21.43
CA LYS A 463 -8.86 -12.30 -21.04
C LYS A 463 -10.09 -12.50 -20.16
N GLU A 464 -9.91 -12.46 -18.84
CA GLU A 464 -11.04 -12.48 -17.91
C GLU A 464 -11.80 -11.13 -17.99
N ARG A 465 -13.12 -11.18 -18.20
CA ARG A 465 -13.98 -9.98 -18.32
C ARG A 465 -14.31 -9.32 -16.98
N ILE A 466 -14.03 -10.02 -15.88
CA ILE A 466 -14.20 -9.54 -14.51
C ILE A 466 -13.03 -10.04 -13.67
N TYR A 467 -12.34 -9.13 -12.99
CA TYR A 467 -11.30 -9.46 -12.03
C TYR A 467 -11.35 -8.47 -10.87
N PHE A 468 -10.80 -8.87 -9.73
CA PHE A 468 -10.53 -7.95 -8.64
C PHE A 468 -9.22 -8.29 -7.97
N GLU A 469 -8.51 -7.23 -7.62
CA GLU A 469 -7.21 -7.24 -7.00
C GLU A 469 -7.41 -6.92 -5.53
N TYR A 470 -6.98 -7.85 -4.70
CA TYR A 470 -6.98 -7.75 -3.26
C TYR A 470 -5.77 -8.50 -2.76
N GLU A 471 -5.32 -8.15 -1.56
CA GLU A 471 -4.24 -8.86 -0.90
C GLU A 471 -4.83 -10.05 -0.13
N PRO A 472 -4.14 -11.20 -0.08
CA PRO A 472 -4.60 -12.36 0.68
C PRO A 472 -4.69 -12.09 2.19
N TYR A 473 -3.99 -11.06 2.68
CA TYR A 473 -4.11 -10.61 4.06
C TYR A 473 -3.86 -9.11 4.22
N TYR A 474 -4.41 -8.54 5.31
CA TYR A 474 -4.25 -7.15 5.72
C TYR A 474 -4.02 -7.06 7.23
N TYR A 475 -3.45 -5.97 7.71
CA TYR A 475 -3.36 -5.71 9.15
C TYR A 475 -4.60 -4.95 9.63
N ALA A 476 -5.12 -5.32 10.80
CA ALA A 476 -6.21 -4.60 11.45
C ALA A 476 -5.85 -3.11 11.62
N ASN A 477 -6.86 -2.25 11.60
CA ASN A 477 -6.72 -0.79 11.75
C ASN A 477 -5.90 -0.09 10.63
N THR A 478 -5.68 -0.76 9.50
CA THR A 478 -5.17 -0.13 8.26
C THR A 478 -6.30 0.08 7.25
N GLY A 479 -6.14 1.05 6.35
CA GLY A 479 -7.06 1.24 5.23
C GLY A 479 -6.84 0.15 4.19
N ILE A 480 -7.89 -0.62 3.89
CA ILE A 480 -7.85 -1.73 2.93
C ILE A 480 -8.48 -1.26 1.63
N THR A 481 -7.70 -1.21 0.55
CA THR A 481 -8.21 -0.85 -0.78
C THR A 481 -8.31 -2.11 -1.64
N ILE A 482 -9.49 -2.35 -2.20
CA ILE A 482 -9.76 -3.41 -3.16
C ILE A 482 -10.03 -2.76 -4.52
N LYS A 483 -9.36 -3.26 -5.55
CA LYS A 483 -9.56 -2.80 -6.94
C LYS A 483 -10.28 -3.85 -7.75
N ALA A 484 -11.02 -3.44 -8.76
CA ALA A 484 -11.70 -4.36 -9.67
C ALA A 484 -11.67 -3.85 -11.10
N GLY A 485 -11.64 -4.76 -12.06
CA GLY A 485 -11.83 -4.46 -13.46
C GLY A 485 -13.04 -5.20 -14.00
N TYR A 486 -13.81 -4.51 -14.82
CA TYR A 486 -14.90 -5.07 -15.60
C TYR A 486 -14.76 -4.56 -17.04
N TYR A 487 -14.91 -5.48 -17.98
CA TYR A 487 -14.95 -5.17 -19.40
C TYR A 487 -16.24 -5.71 -20.02
N ASP A 488 -16.82 -4.94 -20.93
CA ASP A 488 -18.01 -5.33 -21.67
C ASP A 488 -17.72 -6.51 -22.64
N LYS A 489 -18.66 -6.82 -23.55
CA LYS A 489 -18.47 -7.92 -24.51
C LYS A 489 -17.44 -7.59 -25.61
N ASN A 490 -17.12 -6.31 -25.79
CA ASN A 490 -16.14 -5.81 -26.73
C ASN A 490 -14.77 -5.58 -26.07
N TYR A 491 -14.63 -5.91 -24.78
CA TYR A 491 -13.43 -5.69 -23.97
C TYR A 491 -13.10 -4.22 -23.71
N GLU A 492 -14.10 -3.34 -23.71
CA GLU A 492 -13.95 -1.94 -23.33
C GLU A 492 -14.35 -1.72 -21.87
N PHE A 493 -13.63 -0.84 -21.18
CA PHE A 493 -13.95 -0.43 -19.81
C PHE A 493 -15.18 0.47 -19.82
N ASP A 494 -16.24 0.07 -19.10
CA ASP A 494 -17.47 0.83 -18.98
C ASP A 494 -17.56 1.46 -17.59
N PRO A 495 -17.27 2.76 -17.40
CA PRO A 495 -17.33 3.41 -16.08
C PRO A 495 -18.75 3.60 -15.54
N ALA A 496 -19.80 3.37 -16.34
CA ALA A 496 -21.19 3.54 -15.93
C ALA A 496 -21.75 2.31 -15.19
N GLU A 497 -21.05 1.17 -15.24
CA GLU A 497 -21.48 -0.06 -14.60
C GLU A 497 -21.34 0.01 -13.07
N LEU A 498 -22.29 -0.61 -12.35
CA LEU A 498 -22.34 -0.57 -10.88
C LEU A 498 -21.81 -1.89 -10.30
N LEU A 499 -20.52 -1.91 -9.97
CA LEU A 499 -19.90 -3.04 -9.28
C LEU A 499 -20.25 -3.02 -7.79
N GLN A 500 -20.81 -4.13 -7.30
CA GLN A 500 -21.10 -4.32 -5.88
C GLN A 500 -20.08 -5.28 -5.27
N LEU A 501 -19.47 -4.85 -4.17
CA LEU A 501 -18.56 -5.66 -3.37
C LEU A 501 -19.25 -6.04 -2.05
N GLU A 502 -19.54 -7.33 -1.88
CA GLU A 502 -20.04 -7.91 -0.64
C GLU A 502 -18.88 -8.53 0.16
N ILE A 503 -18.80 -8.25 1.45
CA ILE A 503 -17.79 -8.76 2.39
C ILE A 503 -18.49 -9.47 3.54
N ILE A 504 -18.14 -10.73 3.79
CA ILE A 504 -18.75 -11.59 4.81
C ILE A 504 -17.66 -12.23 5.67
N GLN A 505 -17.76 -12.10 6.99
CA GLN A 505 -16.83 -12.77 7.92
C GLN A 505 -17.19 -14.26 8.06
N ILE A 506 -16.20 -15.13 7.84
CA ILE A 506 -16.41 -16.60 7.79
C ILE A 506 -16.53 -17.18 9.22
N GLU A 507 -15.70 -16.73 10.16
CA GLU A 507 -15.69 -17.18 11.55
C GLU A 507 -16.24 -16.09 12.48
N GLY A 508 -17.30 -16.38 13.25
CA GLY A 508 -17.96 -15.42 14.15
C GLY A 508 -19.33 -14.92 13.67
N GLY A 509 -19.64 -15.10 12.37
CA GLY A 509 -21.02 -15.20 11.86
C GLY A 509 -21.91 -13.95 11.83
N SER A 510 -21.42 -12.73 12.12
CA SER A 510 -22.30 -11.55 12.22
C SER A 510 -21.87 -10.30 11.44
N PHE A 511 -20.76 -10.33 10.70
CA PHE A 511 -20.31 -9.16 9.93
C PHE A 511 -20.54 -9.37 8.43
N THR A 512 -21.48 -8.60 7.88
CA THR A 512 -21.72 -8.46 6.44
C THR A 512 -21.71 -6.98 6.08
N ARG A 513 -20.98 -6.60 5.03
CA ARG A 513 -20.95 -5.24 4.49
C ARG A 513 -21.03 -5.29 2.98
N SER A 514 -21.87 -4.45 2.38
CA SER A 514 -21.94 -4.27 0.93
C SER A 514 -21.57 -2.84 0.57
N ILE A 515 -20.71 -2.66 -0.43
CA ILE A 515 -20.22 -1.37 -0.90
C ILE A 515 -20.28 -1.34 -2.42
N THR A 516 -20.82 -0.27 -2.97
CA THR A 516 -20.68 0.04 -4.41
C THR A 516 -19.30 0.61 -4.66
N MET A 517 -18.55 0.01 -5.58
CA MET A 517 -17.21 0.48 -5.94
C MET A 517 -17.27 1.79 -6.73
N VAL A 518 -16.25 2.63 -6.59
CA VAL A 518 -16.16 3.92 -7.30
C VAL A 518 -15.32 3.73 -8.57
N ALA A 519 -15.85 4.19 -9.71
CA ALA A 519 -15.12 4.14 -10.98
C ALA A 519 -13.95 5.14 -11.00
N GLY A 520 -12.77 4.63 -11.37
CA GLY A 520 -11.56 5.40 -11.68
C GLY A 520 -11.30 5.46 -13.19
N SER A 521 -10.03 5.60 -13.59
CA SER A 521 -9.64 5.77 -15.00
C SER A 521 -9.73 4.50 -15.86
N ASN A 522 -9.56 3.31 -15.26
CA ASN A 522 -9.67 2.01 -15.96
C ASN A 522 -10.01 0.84 -15.02
N THR A 523 -10.41 1.16 -13.79
CA THR A 523 -10.64 0.21 -12.69
C THR A 523 -11.65 0.83 -11.72
N TYR A 524 -12.29 0.00 -10.93
CA TYR A 524 -13.14 0.37 -9.81
C TYR A 524 -12.38 0.20 -8.50
N GLU A 525 -12.61 1.07 -7.51
CA GLU A 525 -11.96 0.98 -6.20
C GLU A 525 -12.98 1.05 -5.05
N ALA A 526 -12.71 0.30 -3.98
CA ALA A 526 -13.43 0.38 -2.72
C ALA A 526 -12.45 0.37 -1.54
N THR A 527 -12.65 1.29 -0.59
CA THR A 527 -11.85 1.38 0.63
C THR A 527 -12.65 0.88 1.83
N LEU A 528 -12.11 -0.14 2.49
CA LEU A 528 -12.63 -0.76 3.70
C LEU A 528 -11.81 -0.28 4.89
N ASN A 529 -12.50 0.28 5.89
CA ASN A 529 -11.90 0.71 7.15
C ASN A 529 -12.58 -0.01 8.32
N GLY A 530 -11.81 -0.31 9.37
CA GLY A 530 -12.33 -0.84 10.63
C GLY A 530 -12.82 -2.29 10.56
N LEU A 531 -12.22 -3.13 9.72
CA LEU A 531 -12.48 -4.56 9.73
C LEU A 531 -11.81 -5.21 10.96
N PRO A 532 -12.57 -5.94 11.81
CA PRO A 532 -12.00 -6.76 12.87
C PRO A 532 -10.99 -7.79 12.34
N ALA A 533 -10.15 -8.32 13.23
CA ALA A 533 -9.30 -9.46 12.89
C ALA A 533 -10.16 -10.71 12.60
N GLY A 534 -9.86 -11.41 11.50
CA GLY A 534 -10.62 -12.59 11.07
C GLY A 534 -10.53 -12.85 9.57
N THR A 535 -11.08 -13.99 9.13
CA THR A 535 -11.13 -14.36 7.71
C THR A 535 -12.43 -13.89 7.07
N TYR A 536 -12.31 -13.27 5.90
CA TYR A 536 -13.41 -12.69 5.14
C TYR A 536 -13.52 -13.32 3.76
N ARG A 537 -14.76 -13.59 3.34
CA ARG A 537 -15.11 -13.88 1.96
C ARG A 537 -15.59 -12.60 1.30
N ILE A 538 -15.06 -12.32 0.11
CA ILE A 538 -15.52 -11.24 -0.75
C ILE A 538 -16.17 -11.78 -2.01
N ARG A 539 -17.20 -11.08 -2.46
CA ARG A 539 -17.91 -11.36 -3.69
C ARG A 539 -18.08 -10.05 -4.44
N LEU A 540 -17.53 -10.01 -5.64
CA LEU A 540 -17.75 -8.94 -6.60
C LEU A 540 -18.89 -9.34 -7.52
N ASP A 541 -19.91 -8.51 -7.64
CA ASP A 541 -21.06 -8.70 -8.53
C ASP A 541 -21.16 -7.55 -9.55
N VAL A 542 -21.48 -7.92 -10.79
CA VAL A 542 -21.94 -7.03 -11.86
C VAL A 542 -23.41 -7.38 -12.15
N PRO A 543 -24.36 -6.73 -11.47
CA PRO A 543 -25.77 -7.14 -11.52
C PRO A 543 -26.37 -7.13 -12.93
N SER A 544 -25.92 -6.22 -13.81
CA SER A 544 -26.44 -6.08 -15.17
C SER A 544 -26.11 -7.28 -16.08
N GLN A 545 -25.00 -7.99 -15.82
CA GLN A 545 -24.49 -9.07 -16.67
C GLN A 545 -24.56 -10.46 -16.01
N ASN A 546 -25.05 -10.57 -14.77
CA ASN A 546 -24.98 -11.79 -13.95
C ASN A 546 -23.57 -12.37 -13.85
N LEU A 547 -22.55 -11.50 -13.83
CA LEU A 547 -21.16 -11.89 -13.61
C LEU A 547 -20.84 -11.70 -12.13
N SER A 548 -20.21 -12.70 -11.54
CA SER A 548 -19.71 -12.61 -10.18
C SER A 548 -18.37 -13.31 -10.06
N ARG A 549 -17.56 -12.86 -9.11
CA ARG A 549 -16.30 -13.50 -8.77
C ARG A 549 -16.09 -13.43 -7.26
N THR A 550 -15.57 -14.50 -6.68
CA THR A 550 -15.36 -14.61 -5.22
C THR A 550 -13.89 -14.73 -4.88
N GLY A 551 -13.54 -14.26 -3.68
CA GLY A 551 -12.19 -14.26 -3.14
C GLY A 551 -12.22 -14.33 -1.62
N GLU A 552 -11.09 -14.58 -1.00
CA GLU A 552 -11.01 -14.70 0.46
C GLU A 552 -9.71 -14.06 0.96
N PHE A 553 -9.80 -13.21 1.99
CA PHE A 553 -8.63 -12.59 2.62
C PHE A 553 -8.72 -12.65 4.14
N THR A 554 -7.58 -12.51 4.81
CA THR A 554 -7.48 -12.54 6.27
C THR A 554 -7.03 -11.20 6.84
N VAL A 555 -7.77 -10.64 7.81
CA VAL A 555 -7.30 -9.49 8.60
C VAL A 555 -6.58 -10.01 9.84
N LEU A 556 -5.28 -9.74 9.92
CA LEU A 556 -4.45 -10.09 11.06
C LEU A 556 -4.62 -9.05 12.18
N GLY A 557 -4.82 -9.51 13.41
CA GLY A 557 -4.81 -8.62 14.57
C GLY A 557 -3.42 -8.04 14.78
N TYR A 558 -3.30 -6.71 14.74
CA TYR A 558 -2.04 -6.01 14.96
C TYR A 558 -2.29 -4.79 15.84
N GLU A 559 -1.84 -4.85 17.09
CA GLU A 559 -1.92 -3.76 18.06
C GLU A 559 -0.56 -3.05 18.10
N VAL A 560 -0.37 -2.05 17.22
CA VAL A 560 0.90 -1.32 17.07
C VAL A 560 1.32 -0.64 18.39
N GLU A 561 0.34 -0.12 19.12
CA GLU A 561 0.54 0.57 20.41
C GLU A 561 1.12 -0.34 21.51
N ARG A 562 0.95 -1.67 21.41
CA ARG A 562 1.52 -2.62 22.38
C ARG A 562 2.92 -3.09 22.03
N GLN A 563 3.51 -2.59 20.94
CA GLN A 563 4.87 -2.94 20.56
C GLN A 563 5.93 -2.21 21.39
N PHE A 564 5.57 -1.07 22.00
CA PHE A 564 6.47 -0.24 22.80
C PHE A 564 6.40 -0.63 24.28
N ILE A 565 7.54 -0.53 24.97
CA ILE A 565 7.67 -0.77 26.43
C ILE A 565 8.12 0.47 27.18
N ASN A 566 8.87 1.34 26.51
CA ASN A 566 9.43 2.53 27.10
C ASN A 566 8.84 3.76 26.42
N THR A 567 8.79 4.85 27.17
CA THR A 567 8.42 6.17 26.67
C THR A 567 9.54 6.76 25.80
N ASP A 568 9.18 7.44 24.71
CA ASP A 568 10.13 8.14 23.84
C ASP A 568 10.44 9.54 24.40
N THR A 569 11.26 9.54 25.46
CA THR A 569 11.68 10.76 26.14
C THR A 569 12.59 11.64 25.28
N ASP A 570 13.40 11.03 24.40
CA ASP A 570 14.32 11.74 23.53
C ASP A 570 13.56 12.62 22.53
N ARG A 571 12.52 12.07 21.89
CA ARG A 571 11.71 12.85 20.96
C ARG A 571 10.91 13.95 21.62
N MET A 572 10.34 13.69 22.79
CA MET A 572 9.60 14.69 23.58
C MET A 572 10.52 15.83 24.07
N THR A 573 11.74 15.49 24.48
CA THR A 573 12.76 16.48 24.88
C THR A 573 13.18 17.35 23.70
N ALA A 574 13.44 16.75 22.54
CA ALA A 574 13.80 17.50 21.33
C ALA A 574 12.68 18.47 20.90
N LEU A 575 11.43 18.02 20.89
CA LEU A 575 10.26 18.86 20.54
C LEU A 575 10.14 20.09 21.46
N SER A 576 10.23 19.88 22.76
CA SER A 576 10.11 20.97 23.72
C SER A 576 11.29 21.94 23.66
N ALA A 577 12.52 21.42 23.55
CA ALA A 577 13.73 22.24 23.44
C ALA A 577 13.73 23.12 22.19
N GLN A 578 13.30 22.60 21.03
CA GLN A 578 13.27 23.36 19.78
C GLN A 578 12.24 24.51 19.78
N THR A 579 11.19 24.41 20.61
CA THR A 579 10.12 25.42 20.69
C THR A 579 10.28 26.37 21.88
N GLY A 580 11.31 26.17 22.72
CA GLY A 580 11.56 26.96 23.92
C GLY A 580 10.76 26.52 25.15
N GLY A 581 10.07 25.38 25.09
CA GLY A 581 9.44 24.74 26.24
C GLY A 581 10.39 23.79 26.99
N ARG A 582 9.82 22.98 27.87
CA ARG A 582 10.56 21.97 28.65
C ARG A 582 9.81 20.64 28.70
N MET A 583 10.57 19.55 28.80
CA MET A 583 10.05 18.21 29.07
C MET A 583 10.10 17.93 30.56
N GLN A 584 9.01 17.40 31.12
CA GLN A 584 8.92 16.92 32.49
C GLN A 584 8.22 15.56 32.53
N PRO A 585 8.55 14.69 33.50
CA PRO A 585 7.75 13.49 33.76
C PRO A 585 6.39 13.86 34.36
N LEU A 586 5.39 13.00 34.17
CA LEU A 586 4.01 13.20 34.62
C LEU A 586 3.87 13.59 36.11
N ASN A 587 4.73 13.06 36.98
CA ASN A 587 4.72 13.38 38.41
C ASN A 587 5.24 14.78 38.77
N ARG A 588 5.84 15.51 37.82
CA ARG A 588 6.34 16.89 37.99
C ARG A 588 5.50 17.94 37.27
N ILE A 589 4.23 17.63 37.03
CA ILE A 589 3.28 18.55 36.39
C ILE A 589 3.19 19.92 37.07
N SER A 590 3.38 19.97 38.39
CA SER A 590 3.41 21.23 39.15
C SER A 590 4.52 22.18 38.71
N GLU A 591 5.68 21.66 38.33
CA GLU A 591 6.80 22.47 37.81
C GLU A 591 6.43 23.12 36.47
N VAL A 592 5.73 22.38 35.59
CA VAL A 592 5.25 22.91 34.30
C VAL A 592 4.19 23.98 34.50
N MET A 593 3.25 23.77 35.45
CA MET A 593 2.24 24.78 35.78
C MET A 593 2.88 26.06 36.31
N GLU A 594 3.89 25.95 37.17
CA GLU A 594 4.61 27.10 37.72
C GLU A 594 5.40 27.86 36.65
N ASP A 595 6.06 27.15 35.73
CA ASP A 595 6.76 27.75 34.59
C ASP A 595 5.79 28.52 33.67
N LEU A 596 4.62 27.94 33.37
CA LEU A 596 3.58 28.59 32.55
C LEU A 596 3.03 29.86 33.24
N GLN A 597 2.81 29.84 34.55
CA GLN A 597 2.31 30.99 35.30
C GLN A 597 3.34 32.13 35.41
N LYS A 598 4.64 31.80 35.53
CA LYS A 598 5.74 32.78 35.71
C LYS A 598 6.35 33.25 34.38
N GLY A 599 5.94 32.66 33.26
CA GLY A 599 6.44 32.99 31.93
C GLY A 599 6.18 34.45 31.58
N LYS A 600 7.26 35.24 31.43
CA LYS A 600 7.20 36.67 31.08
C LYS A 600 6.60 36.94 29.69
N GLU A 601 6.49 35.90 28.88
CA GLU A 601 5.91 35.90 27.54
C GLU A 601 4.39 35.72 27.52
N PHE A 602 3.77 35.38 28.66
CA PHE A 602 2.32 35.11 28.79
C PHE A 602 1.60 36.18 29.60
N ILE A 603 1.81 37.45 29.24
CA ILE A 603 1.17 38.58 29.93
C ILE A 603 -0.10 38.96 29.16
N PRO A 604 -1.28 38.98 29.82
CA PRO A 604 -2.52 39.41 29.20
C PRO A 604 -2.39 40.83 28.63
N VAL A 605 -2.75 40.99 27.35
CA VAL A 605 -2.68 42.29 26.67
C VAL A 605 -4.06 42.95 26.65
N GLN A 606 -4.11 44.24 26.99
CA GLN A 606 -5.34 45.02 26.79
C GLN A 606 -5.43 45.45 25.33
N LYS A 607 -6.43 44.95 24.62
CA LYS A 607 -6.75 45.39 23.26
C LYS A 607 -7.89 46.42 23.29
N ARG A 608 -7.83 47.36 22.34
CA ARG A 608 -8.83 48.41 22.16
C ARG A 608 -9.71 48.06 20.98
N LYS A 609 -11.00 47.81 21.20
CA LYS A 609 -12.00 47.70 20.13
C LYS A 609 -12.58 49.09 19.87
N GLU A 610 -12.37 49.60 18.66
CA GLU A 610 -12.98 50.85 18.21
C GLU A 610 -14.38 50.55 17.67
N ASN A 611 -15.40 51.06 18.35
CA ASN A 611 -16.77 51.02 17.85
C ASN A 611 -17.12 52.40 17.31
N VAL A 612 -17.36 52.48 16.00
CA VAL A 612 -17.72 53.72 15.32
C VAL A 612 -19.23 53.73 15.20
N VAL A 613 -19.89 54.58 15.99
CA VAL A 613 -21.35 54.73 15.94
C VAL A 613 -21.68 56.01 15.14
N PRO A 614 -22.31 55.89 13.95
CA PRO A 614 -22.76 57.06 13.20
C PRO A 614 -23.85 57.80 13.97
N LEU A 615 -23.82 59.14 13.96
CA LEU A 615 -24.84 59.94 14.64
C LEU A 615 -26.25 59.73 14.06
N LEU A 616 -26.36 59.25 12.81
CA LEU A 616 -27.62 58.85 12.19
C LEU A 616 -28.34 57.73 12.96
N GLU A 617 -27.61 56.84 13.65
CA GLU A 617 -28.21 55.75 14.45
C GLU A 617 -28.78 56.25 15.80
N TRP A 618 -28.57 57.52 16.14
CA TRP A 618 -29.06 58.14 17.36
C TRP A 618 -30.55 58.49 17.24
N LYS A 619 -31.41 57.48 17.43
CA LYS A 619 -32.88 57.54 17.28
C LYS A 619 -33.54 58.75 17.97
N LEU A 620 -32.96 59.26 19.06
CA LEU A 620 -33.46 60.43 19.78
C LEU A 620 -33.34 61.73 18.95
N LEU A 621 -32.23 61.93 18.22
CA LEU A 621 -32.02 63.12 17.39
C LEU A 621 -32.99 63.14 16.19
N LEU A 622 -33.24 61.98 15.60
CA LEU A 622 -34.25 61.82 14.55
C LEU A 622 -35.65 62.13 15.09
N PHE A 623 -36.00 61.59 16.25
CA PHE A 623 -37.28 61.86 16.91
C PHE A 623 -37.47 63.35 17.20
N LEU A 624 -36.46 64.03 17.75
CA LEU A 624 -36.50 65.46 18.01
C LEU A 624 -36.67 66.28 16.72
N THR A 625 -36.02 65.88 15.63
CA THR A 625 -36.17 66.53 14.32
C THR A 625 -37.61 66.46 13.82
N VAL A 626 -38.22 65.27 13.86
CA VAL A 626 -39.63 65.07 13.49
C VAL A 626 -40.56 65.86 14.42
N LEU A 627 -40.27 65.86 15.72
CA LEU A 627 -41.04 66.60 16.72
C LEU A 627 -41.01 68.12 16.44
N PHE A 628 -39.87 68.69 16.08
CA PHE A 628 -39.77 70.11 15.74
C PHE A 628 -40.56 70.47 14.49
N PHE A 629 -40.53 69.64 13.44
CA PHE A 629 -41.38 69.83 12.26
C PHE A 629 -42.87 69.68 12.59
N ALA A 630 -43.24 68.71 13.43
CA ALA A 630 -44.61 68.50 13.86
C ALA A 630 -45.14 69.67 14.70
N LEU A 631 -44.35 70.19 15.64
CA LEU A 631 -44.67 71.36 16.45
C LEU A 631 -44.77 72.63 15.60
N GLU A 632 -43.89 72.81 14.61
CA GLU A 632 -43.98 73.91 13.65
C GLU A 632 -45.32 73.84 12.89
N TRP A 633 -45.64 72.68 12.30
CA TRP A 633 -46.87 72.48 11.54
C TRP A 633 -48.11 72.71 12.41
N PHE A 634 -48.16 72.15 13.62
CA PHE A 634 -49.28 72.32 14.53
C PHE A 634 -49.49 73.79 14.92
N THR A 635 -48.41 74.50 15.22
CA THR A 635 -48.46 75.94 15.55
C THR A 635 -48.94 76.78 14.35
N ARG A 636 -48.54 76.43 13.12
CA ARG A 636 -49.02 77.13 11.91
C ARG A 636 -50.50 76.87 11.65
N LYS A 637 -50.98 75.64 11.85
CA LYS A 637 -52.39 75.26 11.72
C LYS A 637 -53.26 75.95 12.76
N TYR A 638 -52.80 76.02 14.01
CA TYR A 638 -53.54 76.69 15.10
C TYR A 638 -53.66 78.20 14.87
N ASN A 639 -52.63 78.84 14.32
CA ASN A 639 -52.64 80.28 14.00
C ASN A 639 -53.28 80.62 12.64
N GLY A 640 -53.90 79.66 11.94
CA GLY A 640 -54.61 79.89 10.69
C GLY A 640 -53.73 80.23 9.48
N HIS A 641 -52.44 79.87 9.51
CA HIS A 641 -51.47 80.13 8.43
C HIS A 641 -51.31 78.96 7.44
N ILE A 642 -52.24 78.00 7.44
CA ILE A 642 -52.32 76.83 6.56
C ILE A 642 -53.78 76.58 6.22
#